data_AF-A0A496V7S1-F1
#
_entry.id   AF-A0A496V7S1-F1
#
_cell.length_a   1.000
_cell.length_b   1.000
_cell.length_c   1.000
_cell.angle_alpha   90.00
_cell.angle_beta   90.00
_cell.angle_gamma   90.00
#
_symmetry.space_group_name_H-M   'P 1'
#
loop_
_entity.id
_entity.type
_entity.pdbx_description
1 polymer ?
#
loop_
_entity_poly.entity_id
_entity_poly.type
_entity_poly.pdbx_seq_one_letter_code
_entity_poly.pdbx_strand_id
1 'polypeptide(L)'
;MKYPFKVTIYDQKHAWQQKDDVQIGHYFVFVKHQKAPSTGRLVRLLAKKPHINVVLPLVDEPVKLKSLTITPEARIIEPVGCVVADRDLYRAEQDTVHLFIAFPTPPDELRLVIECNGAFFSERAVKLTDGVGIETLSMLLPGRYSAQLSLAEHRLGTAVSFTVAEYTLAPLSARLVSHQLKRQVEQLWFELAVESYQRPFSDELLVALVEQGKEVAQIGLLPLAPGRYGGGVKIAGDGPFRLRLMAANDAERVAEVAIPGSRKVERQVTVISELGTEKRFSMMPEAQALPLRGGYLTEGDFIATPLTVEEIVTEQRFLRVNASVESLVLVCLDLLSGSYSTQKVGDVRAGNTVTVMNDSPMSTVFVGGFVNGEPFEAYTTFVRPNPFQLVVEAPKTIRPRSDLVVRLACEGIAEKTIPVLLCVRDERLTATDKPEVSLGAAAKRGIEAATKDINEWSFITWADTDVKIERSLDDYLSLDELDAEESLSLDEDLSLDDELSLDSGDEYEAVSAELSLDDADLSLDLEEESPAEQRVQKPAPQITQTRTEFPEVLFYDIVPVCAAKEVEISLSDSLGTFTIEAFAMLDGDWTQNRTSVVVDKPVRVDLEVPPAVHLDDKVVGRLRAITRSRKARVTLMCDGKPVALRDGNPIDALSIDTPVELAFYVKSGTYSATVADSSTGETDSIEVVVGEPGKFKSYAKELCLLQPGKSISLETADILSLRVLPNFNTPFDRLMTATANYAHLCCEQTAAKILAATFMYLMAQNDGQRRAAEQIILAGIARERKMIRPGLGFAMYPNDDYISDYYSPLAVRYLWKLNQLDEIPEISRPLRQAVREGLSLADQAADGHMMQRIPDGIMTIEEAYAIATAGKDAYVVATATEDEQAVRQFIENLIEFSGAEAILKNRQDAVADRTVLAYAAASLMTIGDLKHGITLANQVTRQFNEHGRLYSTVDSVAAIVLMIQLRLLGFVMGETRLRVNGEDMTASEAVQLTDRVESIEVLEGLAAVEVTRLREEDWNQFADNFPTKIGFRDKSGAEVQRFRAGERTELVVSLPEGYQTGDLVHVALPACLSWIQGGGKVKRFTLDFEGKNELRIPLVVTSEIEGKQHFAVCVRNMFKEERATSPGLLTVQESKRRKSF
;
A
#
# COMPACT_ATOMS: atom_id res chain seq x y z
N MET A 1 1.14 39.83 11.10
CA MET A 1 1.05 38.50 11.73
C MET A 1 -0.37 38.29 12.22
N LYS A 2 -0.83 37.04 12.30
CA LYS A 2 -2.12 36.71 12.91
C LYS A 2 -1.83 36.02 14.23
N TYR A 3 -1.93 36.76 15.34
CA TYR A 3 -1.84 36.13 16.66
C TYR A 3 -3.02 35.17 16.85
N PRO A 4 -2.84 34.00 17.48
CA PRO A 4 -3.87 32.97 17.58
C PRO A 4 -4.81 33.26 18.74
N PHE A 5 -5.45 34.44 18.75
CA PHE A 5 -6.47 34.79 19.72
C PHE A 5 -7.42 35.86 19.18
N LYS A 6 -8.59 35.97 19.82
CA LYS A 6 -9.62 36.98 19.57
C LYS A 6 -9.82 37.81 20.82
N VAL A 7 -9.91 39.13 20.67
CA VAL A 7 -10.21 40.05 21.76
C VAL A 7 -11.65 40.54 21.61
N THR A 8 -12.47 40.33 22.63
CA THR A 8 -13.83 40.89 22.73
C THR A 8 -13.85 41.93 23.83
N ILE A 9 -14.25 43.17 23.52
CA ILE A 9 -14.30 44.28 24.49
C ILE A 9 -15.76 44.57 24.84
N TYR A 10 -16.10 44.53 26.13
CA TYR A 10 -17.44 44.84 26.62
C TYR A 10 -17.53 46.24 27.24
N ASP A 11 -16.40 46.80 27.70
CA ASP A 11 -16.31 48.17 28.21
C ASP A 11 -15.10 48.88 27.62
N GLN A 12 -15.35 49.61 26.52
CA GLN A 12 -14.30 50.27 25.74
C GLN A 12 -13.49 51.28 26.57
N LYS A 13 -14.15 52.01 27.48
CA LYS A 13 -13.49 53.05 28.29
C LYS A 13 -12.54 52.42 29.30
N HIS A 14 -12.96 51.38 30.00
CA HIS A 14 -12.10 50.67 30.94
C HIS A 14 -11.01 49.87 30.22
N ALA A 15 -11.30 49.30 29.05
CA ALA A 15 -10.28 48.64 28.23
C ALA A 15 -9.15 49.60 27.88
N TRP A 16 -9.46 50.79 27.35
CA TRP A 16 -8.46 51.83 27.04
C TRP A 16 -7.61 52.25 28.25
N GLN A 17 -8.19 52.29 29.45
CA GLN A 17 -7.44 52.57 30.67
C GLN A 17 -6.46 51.44 31.05
N GLN A 18 -6.70 50.21 30.59
CA GLN A 18 -5.88 49.03 30.84
C GLN A 18 -4.93 48.70 29.69
N LYS A 19 -4.85 49.55 28.64
CA LYS A 19 -4.03 49.30 27.43
C LYS A 19 -2.57 48.96 27.77
N ASP A 20 -1.94 49.78 28.59
CA ASP A 20 -0.52 49.63 28.91
C ASP A 20 -0.28 48.61 30.05
N ASP A 21 -1.36 48.22 30.73
CA ASP A 21 -1.34 47.26 31.84
C ASP A 21 -1.57 45.81 31.36
N VAL A 22 -2.00 45.59 30.11
CA VAL A 22 -2.29 44.27 29.53
C VAL A 22 -1.47 44.06 28.27
N GLN A 23 -0.51 43.15 28.34
CA GLN A 23 0.29 42.69 27.21
C GLN A 23 -0.07 41.25 26.90
N ILE A 24 -0.15 40.91 25.61
CA ILE A 24 -0.55 39.58 25.16
C ILE A 24 0.63 38.96 24.43
N GLY A 25 1.07 37.80 24.91
CA GLY A 25 2.04 36.93 24.27
C GLY A 25 1.38 35.84 23.44
N HIS A 26 2.13 34.80 23.12
CA HIS A 26 1.65 33.67 22.33
C HIS A 26 0.81 32.69 23.17
N TYR A 27 1.29 32.38 24.37
CA TYR A 27 0.71 31.41 25.30
C TYR A 27 0.25 32.05 26.61
N PHE A 28 0.45 33.35 26.79
CA PHE A 28 0.20 34.03 28.05
C PHE A 28 -0.38 35.43 27.87
N VAL A 29 -1.20 35.85 28.85
CA VAL A 29 -1.63 37.23 29.06
C VAL A 29 -0.91 37.77 30.30
N PHE A 30 -0.26 38.91 30.15
CA PHE A 30 0.53 39.58 31.17
C PHE A 30 -0.23 40.81 31.67
N VAL A 31 -0.57 40.83 32.97
CA VAL A 31 -1.37 41.90 33.58
C VAL A 31 -0.61 42.60 34.71
N LYS A 32 -0.40 43.91 34.58
CA LYS A 32 0.20 44.77 35.62
C LYS A 32 -0.92 45.45 36.44
N HIS A 33 -1.24 44.94 37.62
CA HIS A 33 -2.22 45.59 38.50
C HIS A 33 -1.60 46.71 39.33
N GLN A 34 -2.22 47.89 39.33
CA GLN A 34 -1.91 48.93 40.32
C GLN A 34 -2.48 48.54 41.68
N LYS A 35 -1.62 48.31 42.68
CA LYS A 35 -2.08 48.01 44.05
C LYS A 35 -2.88 49.21 44.59
N ALA A 36 -4.08 48.94 45.10
CA ALA A 36 -4.92 49.97 45.74
C ALA A 36 -4.10 50.68 46.84
N PRO A 37 -4.14 52.03 46.91
CA PRO A 37 -3.27 52.78 47.80
C PRO A 37 -3.49 52.34 49.26
N SER A 38 -2.43 51.87 49.94
CA SER A 38 -2.50 51.58 51.36
C SER A 38 -2.98 52.82 52.12
N THR A 39 -3.87 52.60 53.08
CA THR A 39 -4.48 53.63 53.92
C THR A 39 -3.47 54.17 54.94
N GLY A 40 -2.52 54.98 54.47
CA GLY A 40 -1.53 55.66 55.31
C GLY A 40 -0.94 56.90 54.62
N ARG A 41 -1.19 58.08 55.19
CA ARG A 41 -0.84 59.40 54.61
C ARG A 41 0.67 59.62 54.42
N LEU A 42 1.51 58.92 55.19
CA LEU A 42 2.97 59.00 55.16
C LEU A 42 3.63 58.08 54.12
N VAL A 43 2.97 56.96 53.73
CA VAL A 43 3.50 56.02 52.72
C VAL A 43 3.30 56.54 51.29
N ARG A 44 2.32 57.44 51.07
CA ARG A 44 1.98 58.03 49.75
C ARG A 44 3.02 58.98 49.18
N LEU A 45 3.97 59.49 49.97
CA LEU A 45 4.92 60.54 49.56
C LEU A 45 6.32 60.04 49.19
N LEU A 46 6.67 58.78 49.48
CA LEU A 46 8.03 58.25 49.29
C LEU A 46 8.11 56.88 48.60
N ALA A 47 6.99 56.20 48.35
CA ALA A 47 7.00 54.87 47.74
C ALA A 47 6.49 54.89 46.29
N LYS A 48 7.27 54.35 45.35
CA LYS A 48 6.74 53.89 44.05
C LYS A 48 5.58 52.94 44.34
N LYS A 49 4.42 53.17 43.71
CA LYS A 49 3.26 52.28 43.88
C LYS A 49 3.69 50.86 43.48
N PRO A 50 3.62 49.87 44.37
CA PRO A 50 3.97 48.50 43.99
C PRO A 50 2.92 47.99 43.01
N HIS A 51 3.35 47.50 41.85
CA HIS A 51 2.49 46.76 40.93
C HIS A 51 2.40 45.30 41.40
N ILE A 52 1.25 44.66 41.19
CA ILE A 52 1.10 43.21 41.30
C ILE A 52 1.05 42.68 39.88
N ASN A 53 2.10 41.99 39.49
CA ASN A 53 2.22 41.37 38.18
C ASN A 53 1.55 40.00 38.19
N VAL A 54 0.70 39.72 37.22
CA VAL A 54 -0.03 38.45 37.10
C VAL A 54 0.14 37.92 35.68
N VAL A 55 0.45 36.64 35.55
CA VAL A 55 0.51 35.92 34.28
C VAL A 55 -0.63 34.92 34.23
N LEU A 56 -1.37 34.91 33.11
CA LEU A 56 -2.51 34.03 32.87
C LEU A 56 -2.25 33.20 31.61
N PRO A 57 -2.46 31.88 31.62
CA PRO A 57 -2.27 31.05 30.43
C PRO A 57 -3.36 31.34 29.38
N LEU A 58 -2.99 31.24 28.10
CA LEU A 58 -3.84 31.52 26.94
C LEU A 58 -3.76 30.34 25.95
N VAL A 59 -4.38 29.21 26.29
CA VAL A 59 -4.42 27.98 25.46
C VAL A 59 -5.82 27.43 25.26
N ASP A 60 -6.49 27.00 26.33
CA ASP A 60 -7.78 26.29 26.24
C ASP A 60 -8.95 27.17 26.67
N GLU A 61 -8.76 27.98 27.70
CA GLU A 61 -9.81 28.81 28.29
C GLU A 61 -9.65 30.29 27.93
N PRO A 62 -10.76 31.02 27.68
CA PRO A 62 -10.73 32.46 27.52
C PRO A 62 -10.26 33.16 28.80
N VAL A 63 -9.32 34.09 28.66
CA VAL A 63 -8.86 34.95 29.75
C VAL A 63 -9.83 36.11 29.91
N LYS A 64 -10.64 36.08 30.97
CA LYS A 64 -11.61 37.13 31.29
C LYS A 64 -10.96 38.21 32.16
N LEU A 65 -10.87 39.43 31.61
CA LEU A 65 -10.48 40.64 32.34
C LEU A 65 -11.73 41.51 32.59
N LYS A 66 -11.59 42.54 33.43
CA LYS A 66 -12.73 43.38 33.85
C LYS A 66 -13.50 44.02 32.68
N SER A 67 -12.80 44.35 31.59
CA SER A 67 -13.33 45.15 30.47
C SER A 67 -13.30 44.41 29.13
N LEU A 68 -12.63 43.26 29.05
CA LEU A 68 -12.41 42.49 27.82
C LEU A 68 -12.18 41.01 28.11
N THR A 69 -12.45 40.15 27.14
CA THR A 69 -12.09 38.73 27.12
C THR A 69 -11.10 38.48 25.99
N ILE A 70 -10.05 37.71 26.26
CA ILE A 70 -9.09 37.24 25.26
C ILE A 70 -9.32 35.73 25.10
N THR A 71 -9.84 35.34 23.94
CA THR A 71 -10.16 33.95 23.63
C THR A 71 -9.06 33.38 22.75
N PRO A 72 -8.34 32.32 23.16
CA PRO A 72 -7.36 31.67 22.29
C PRO A 72 -8.03 31.09 21.04
N GLU A 73 -7.39 31.19 19.88
CA GLU A 73 -7.75 30.38 18.71
C GLU A 73 -7.13 28.99 18.89
N ALA A 74 -7.92 27.95 18.68
CA ALA A 74 -7.45 26.57 18.80
C ALA A 74 -6.25 26.33 17.88
N ARG A 75 -5.12 25.91 18.46
CA ARG A 75 -3.95 25.47 17.71
C ARG A 75 -4.09 23.98 17.43
N ILE A 76 -4.22 23.61 16.17
CA ILE A 76 -4.27 22.21 15.78
C ILE A 76 -2.84 21.66 15.85
N ILE A 77 -2.54 20.97 16.95
CA ILE A 77 -1.31 20.19 17.09
C ILE A 77 -1.64 18.78 16.63
N GLU A 78 -1.04 18.38 15.52
CA GLU A 78 -1.18 17.01 15.01
C GLU A 78 -0.59 16.02 16.03
N PRO A 79 -1.37 15.04 16.51
CA PRO A 79 -0.84 13.98 17.37
C PRO A 79 0.25 13.18 16.65
N VAL A 80 1.19 12.62 17.43
CA VAL A 80 2.28 11.83 16.86
C VAL A 80 1.75 10.49 16.36
N GLY A 81 1.77 10.28 15.04
CA GLY A 81 1.42 9.02 14.43
C GLY A 81 2.08 8.85 13.05
N CYS A 82 2.21 7.61 12.59
CA CYS A 82 2.72 7.32 11.26
C CYS A 82 2.15 6.04 10.65
N VAL A 83 2.19 5.98 9.32
CA VAL A 83 2.02 4.77 8.52
C VAL A 83 3.26 4.57 7.66
N VAL A 84 3.75 3.33 7.56
CA VAL A 84 4.88 2.95 6.70
C VAL A 84 4.57 1.64 5.98
N ALA A 85 5.22 1.40 4.85
CA ALA A 85 5.13 0.16 4.09
C ALA A 85 6.37 -0.70 4.34
N ASP A 86 6.24 -2.02 4.26
CA ASP A 86 7.37 -2.95 4.40
C ASP A 86 8.43 -2.77 3.30
N ARG A 87 8.02 -2.29 2.12
CA ARG A 87 8.88 -1.97 0.98
C ARG A 87 8.19 -0.99 0.02
N ASP A 88 8.96 -0.48 -0.94
CA ASP A 88 8.47 0.49 -1.92
C ASP A 88 8.02 -0.16 -3.24
N LEU A 89 8.28 -1.46 -3.45
CA LEU A 89 8.03 -2.18 -4.71
C LEU A 89 7.44 -3.57 -4.46
N TYR A 90 6.39 -3.91 -5.19
CA TYR A 90 5.62 -5.15 -5.06
C TYR A 90 5.28 -5.73 -6.43
N ARG A 91 5.29 -7.05 -6.56
CA ARG A 91 4.87 -7.76 -7.78
C ARG A 91 3.35 -7.71 -7.87
N ALA A 92 2.87 -7.27 -9.03
CA ALA A 92 1.45 -7.20 -9.33
C ALA A 92 0.79 -8.56 -9.12
N GLU A 93 -0.35 -8.56 -8.41
CA GLU A 93 -1.18 -9.72 -8.13
C GLU A 93 -0.52 -10.87 -7.35
N GLN A 94 0.77 -10.77 -7.01
CA GLN A 94 1.54 -11.82 -6.34
C GLN A 94 1.89 -11.43 -4.91
N ASP A 95 2.33 -10.19 -4.71
CA ASP A 95 2.82 -9.75 -3.42
C ASP A 95 1.69 -9.13 -2.58
N THR A 96 1.77 -9.33 -1.26
CA THR A 96 0.97 -8.59 -0.29
C THR A 96 1.77 -7.39 0.20
N VAL A 97 1.12 -6.23 0.24
CA VAL A 97 1.62 -5.00 0.87
C VAL A 97 1.25 -5.03 2.33
N HIS A 98 2.23 -4.79 3.19
CA HIS A 98 2.02 -4.63 4.61
C HIS A 98 2.24 -3.16 4.99
N LEU A 99 1.20 -2.54 5.55
CA LEU A 99 1.22 -1.18 6.06
C LEU A 99 1.24 -1.24 7.59
N PHE A 100 2.38 -0.91 8.18
CA PHE A 100 2.48 -0.79 9.64
C PHE A 100 2.09 0.61 10.09
N ILE A 101 1.27 0.66 11.13
CA ILE A 101 0.75 1.88 11.73
C ILE A 101 1.22 1.92 13.17
N ALA A 102 1.77 3.07 13.58
CA ALA A 102 2.16 3.35 14.96
C ALA A 102 1.60 4.70 15.39
N PHE A 103 0.89 4.71 16.50
CA PHE A 103 0.19 5.84 17.07
C PHE A 103 0.10 5.67 18.60
N PRO A 104 0.98 6.29 19.39
CA PRO A 104 1.05 6.10 20.85
C PRO A 104 -0.27 6.27 21.60
N THR A 105 -1.03 7.31 21.25
CA THR A 105 -2.34 7.61 21.83
C THR A 105 -3.37 7.67 20.69
N PRO A 106 -3.84 6.50 20.22
CA PRO A 106 -4.67 6.44 19.02
C PRO A 106 -6.08 7.01 19.29
N PRO A 107 -6.60 7.87 18.40
CA PRO A 107 -7.98 8.33 18.49
C PRO A 107 -8.98 7.25 18.05
N ASP A 108 -10.21 7.28 18.56
CA ASP A 108 -11.25 6.28 18.28
C ASP A 108 -11.64 6.16 16.80
N GLU A 109 -11.55 7.27 16.04
CA GLU A 109 -11.97 7.35 14.63
C GLU A 109 -10.79 7.37 13.65
N LEU A 110 -9.66 6.75 14.00
CA LEU A 110 -8.51 6.69 13.10
C LEU A 110 -8.85 5.91 11.83
N ARG A 111 -8.58 6.51 10.67
CA ARG A 111 -8.76 5.88 9.36
C ARG A 111 -7.45 5.83 8.57
N LEU A 112 -7.33 4.85 7.69
CA LEU A 112 -6.28 4.73 6.70
C LEU A 112 -6.89 4.95 5.33
N VAL A 113 -6.40 5.95 4.61
CA VAL A 113 -6.83 6.23 3.24
C VAL A 113 -5.73 5.89 2.26
N ILE A 114 -6.12 5.13 1.26
CA ILE A 114 -5.26 4.60 0.22
C ILE A 114 -5.70 5.23 -1.10
N GLU A 115 -4.73 5.67 -1.88
CA GLU A 115 -4.91 6.25 -3.20
C GLU A 115 -4.05 5.45 -4.20
N CYS A 116 -4.55 5.28 -5.43
CA CYS A 116 -3.84 4.66 -6.54
C CYS A 116 -3.81 5.66 -7.70
N ASN A 117 -2.61 5.93 -8.22
CA ASN A 117 -2.34 6.94 -9.24
C ASN A 117 -2.93 8.33 -8.89
N GLY A 118 -2.93 8.69 -7.61
CA GLY A 118 -3.48 9.95 -7.10
C GLY A 118 -5.01 9.99 -7.02
N ALA A 119 -5.71 8.89 -7.35
CA ALA A 119 -7.14 8.75 -7.16
C ALA A 119 -7.44 7.93 -5.90
N PHE A 120 -8.51 8.28 -5.19
CA PHE A 120 -8.99 7.50 -4.04
C PHE A 120 -9.19 6.02 -4.40
N PHE A 121 -8.54 5.13 -3.67
CA PHE A 121 -8.63 3.69 -3.85
C PHE A 121 -9.50 3.04 -2.77
N SER A 122 -9.20 3.30 -1.49
CA SER A 122 -10.01 2.82 -0.37
C SER A 122 -9.78 3.64 0.91
N GLU A 123 -10.72 3.54 1.85
CA GLU A 123 -10.60 4.06 3.21
C GLU A 123 -10.97 2.95 4.19
N ARG A 124 -10.22 2.81 5.28
CA ARG A 124 -10.40 1.74 6.27
C ARG A 124 -10.35 2.32 7.67
N ALA A 125 -11.23 1.86 8.56
CA ALA A 125 -11.08 2.11 9.99
C ALA A 125 -9.88 1.31 10.51
N VAL A 126 -9.00 1.97 11.25
CA VAL A 126 -7.79 1.36 11.78
C VAL A 126 -8.03 1.00 13.24
N LYS A 127 -7.81 -0.26 13.58
CA LYS A 127 -7.78 -0.70 14.97
C LYS A 127 -6.34 -0.95 15.39
N LEU A 128 -5.93 -0.28 16.46
CA LEU A 128 -4.59 -0.41 17.02
C LEU A 128 -4.67 -1.10 18.38
N THR A 129 -3.73 -2.01 18.63
CA THR A 129 -3.53 -2.65 19.94
C THR A 129 -2.23 -2.11 20.48
N ASP A 130 -2.26 -1.53 21.69
CA ASP A 130 -1.10 -0.87 22.31
C ASP A 130 -0.44 0.16 21.38
N GLY A 131 -1.27 0.88 20.62
CA GLY A 131 -0.86 1.92 19.69
C GLY A 131 -0.25 1.43 18.37
N VAL A 132 -0.18 0.13 18.11
CA VAL A 132 0.33 -0.41 16.83
C VAL A 132 -0.67 -1.31 16.10
N GLY A 133 -0.50 -1.45 14.78
CA GLY A 133 -1.31 -2.33 13.95
C GLY A 133 -0.72 -2.55 12.56
N ILE A 134 -1.18 -3.59 11.87
CA ILE A 134 -0.81 -3.89 10.49
C ILE A 134 -2.08 -3.96 9.64
N GLU A 135 -2.08 -3.18 8.56
CA GLU A 135 -3.08 -3.25 7.49
C GLU A 135 -2.46 -3.94 6.27
N THR A 136 -3.19 -4.86 5.64
CA THR A 136 -2.70 -5.60 4.47
C THR A 136 -3.49 -5.27 3.21
N LEU A 137 -2.77 -5.14 2.09
CA LEU A 137 -3.34 -5.01 0.76
C LEU A 137 -2.76 -6.09 -0.14
N SER A 138 -3.59 -7.03 -0.59
CA SER A 138 -3.17 -8.10 -1.49
C SER A 138 -3.79 -7.90 -2.86
N MET A 139 -3.29 -8.65 -3.85
CA MET A 139 -3.82 -8.67 -5.20
C MET A 139 -3.76 -7.30 -5.91
N LEU A 140 -2.91 -6.39 -5.45
CA LEU A 140 -2.82 -5.06 -6.04
C LEU A 140 -2.33 -5.12 -7.48
N LEU A 141 -2.77 -4.15 -8.27
CA LEU A 141 -2.54 -4.11 -9.70
C LEU A 141 -1.45 -3.12 -10.03
N PRO A 142 -0.83 -3.20 -11.22
CA PRO A 142 0.25 -2.31 -11.55
C PRO A 142 -0.16 -0.84 -11.38
N GLY A 143 0.60 -0.08 -10.61
CA GLY A 143 0.22 1.28 -10.26
C GLY A 143 1.03 1.86 -9.11
N ARG A 144 0.97 3.19 -8.96
CA ARG A 144 1.58 3.91 -7.85
C ARG A 144 0.55 4.13 -6.76
N TYR A 145 0.81 3.58 -5.58
CA TYR A 145 -0.07 3.70 -4.44
C TYR A 145 0.50 4.66 -3.41
N SER A 146 -0.39 5.29 -2.65
CA SER A 146 -0.04 6.03 -1.44
C SER A 146 -1.04 5.75 -0.34
N ALA A 147 -0.57 5.68 0.90
CA ALA A 147 -1.41 5.47 2.08
C ALA A 147 -1.13 6.53 3.14
N GLN A 148 -2.18 7.05 3.77
CA GLN A 148 -2.08 8.12 4.76
C GLN A 148 -3.16 7.94 5.84
N LEU A 149 -2.82 8.28 7.08
CA LEU A 149 -3.80 8.28 8.17
C LEU A 149 -4.73 9.50 8.05
N SER A 150 -5.96 9.39 8.54
CA SER A 150 -6.88 10.51 8.67
C SER A 150 -7.72 10.42 9.94
N LEU A 151 -8.09 11.59 10.46
CA LEU A 151 -9.05 11.77 11.53
C LEU A 151 -10.15 12.71 11.01
N ALA A 152 -11.38 12.19 10.88
CA ALA A 152 -12.43 12.84 10.10
C ALA A 152 -11.92 13.25 8.70
N GLU A 153 -12.01 14.53 8.33
CA GLU A 153 -11.53 15.05 7.04
C GLU A 153 -10.04 15.48 7.07
N HIS A 154 -9.37 15.41 8.22
CA HIS A 154 -7.99 15.86 8.36
C HIS A 154 -6.99 14.73 8.08
N ARG A 155 -6.10 14.94 7.12
CA ARG A 155 -4.99 14.04 6.81
C ARG A 155 -3.88 14.19 7.84
N LEU A 156 -3.43 13.07 8.41
CA LEU A 156 -2.34 13.02 9.38
C LEU A 156 -1.05 12.54 8.69
N GLY A 157 0.04 13.13 9.10
CA GLY A 157 1.39 12.71 8.77
C GLY A 157 1.75 12.89 7.31
N THR A 158 2.84 12.22 6.92
CA THR A 158 3.26 12.15 5.51
C THR A 158 2.71 10.85 4.92
N ALA A 159 2.10 10.93 3.73
CA ALA A 159 1.65 9.75 3.03
C ALA A 159 2.85 8.87 2.66
N VAL A 160 2.77 7.57 2.98
CA VAL A 160 3.72 6.57 2.47
C VAL A 160 3.36 6.28 1.02
N SER A 161 4.35 6.06 0.16
CA SER A 161 4.14 5.72 -1.26
C SER A 161 4.87 4.45 -1.63
N PHE A 162 4.22 3.59 -2.41
CA PHE A 162 4.82 2.36 -2.96
C PHE A 162 4.33 2.11 -4.38
N THR A 163 4.91 1.14 -5.07
CA THR A 163 4.55 0.79 -6.44
C THR A 163 4.37 -0.70 -6.61
N VAL A 164 3.38 -1.06 -7.41
CA VAL A 164 3.10 -2.43 -7.82
C VAL A 164 3.43 -2.54 -9.31
N ALA A 165 4.24 -3.53 -9.71
CA ALA A 165 4.67 -3.76 -11.11
C ALA A 165 5.30 -5.15 -11.28
N GLU A 166 5.44 -5.67 -12.52
CA GLU A 166 6.29 -6.84 -12.77
C GLU A 166 7.77 -6.41 -12.78
N TYR A 167 8.58 -6.99 -11.90
CA TYR A 167 10.01 -6.71 -11.84
C TYR A 167 10.85 -7.96 -11.63
N THR A 168 12.14 -7.78 -11.89
CA THR A 168 13.20 -8.68 -11.44
C THR A 168 14.12 -7.93 -10.49
N LEU A 169 14.54 -8.60 -9.42
CA LEU A 169 15.48 -8.01 -8.47
C LEU A 169 16.84 -7.83 -9.14
N ALA A 170 17.46 -6.68 -8.92
CA ALA A 170 18.74 -6.39 -9.52
C ALA A 170 19.88 -7.25 -8.89
N PRO A 171 20.98 -7.48 -9.65
CA PRO A 171 22.14 -8.22 -9.15
C PRO A 171 22.93 -7.52 -8.05
N LEU A 172 22.80 -6.20 -7.95
CA LEU A 172 23.47 -5.37 -6.97
C LEU A 172 22.53 -5.16 -5.78
N SER A 173 23.04 -5.32 -4.56
CA SER A 173 22.39 -4.84 -3.35
C SER A 173 23.26 -3.73 -2.74
N ALA A 174 22.62 -2.76 -2.11
CA ALA A 174 23.32 -1.69 -1.45
C ALA A 174 22.60 -1.28 -0.17
N ARG A 175 23.37 -0.94 0.86
CA ARG A 175 22.87 -0.50 2.16
C ARG A 175 23.55 0.78 2.57
N LEU A 176 22.75 1.72 3.08
CA LEU A 176 23.25 2.93 3.73
C LEU A 176 23.88 2.57 5.08
N VAL A 177 25.20 2.73 5.16
CA VAL A 177 25.98 2.50 6.39
C VAL A 177 25.91 3.74 7.26
N SER A 178 26.17 4.90 6.68
CA SER A 178 26.08 6.20 7.35
C SER A 178 25.75 7.29 6.33
N HIS A 179 25.23 8.40 6.82
CA HIS A 179 25.04 9.62 6.03
C HIS A 179 25.11 10.85 6.95
N GLN A 180 25.33 12.02 6.34
CA GLN A 180 25.47 13.28 7.06
C GLN A 180 25.16 14.47 6.13
N LEU A 181 24.37 15.44 6.58
CA LEU A 181 24.14 16.69 5.88
C LEU A 181 25.14 17.76 6.35
N LYS A 182 25.90 18.34 5.41
CA LYS A 182 26.73 19.53 5.66
C LYS A 182 26.02 20.76 5.10
N ARG A 183 25.27 21.46 5.97
CA ARG A 183 24.42 22.61 5.56
C ARG A 183 25.20 23.76 4.95
N GLN A 184 26.40 24.05 5.44
CA GLN A 184 27.20 25.20 4.97
C GLN A 184 27.51 25.13 3.46
N VAL A 185 27.50 23.92 2.89
CA VAL A 185 27.80 23.66 1.47
C VAL A 185 26.69 22.89 0.76
N GLU A 186 25.53 22.72 1.40
CA GLU A 186 24.37 21.96 0.91
C GLU A 186 24.76 20.59 0.32
N GLN A 187 25.60 19.84 1.05
CA GLN A 187 26.15 18.56 0.58
C GLN A 187 25.76 17.42 1.51
N LEU A 188 25.17 16.36 0.94
CA LEU A 188 24.95 15.08 1.57
C LEU A 188 26.21 14.23 1.42
N TRP A 189 26.83 13.87 2.54
CA TRP A 189 27.88 12.84 2.62
C TRP A 189 27.26 11.50 2.99
N PHE A 190 27.78 10.42 2.43
CA PHE A 190 27.26 9.07 2.68
C PHE A 190 28.35 8.00 2.59
N GLU A 191 28.11 6.87 3.26
CA GLU A 191 28.82 5.62 3.09
C GLU A 191 27.86 4.47 2.76
N LEU A 192 28.26 3.62 1.82
CA LEU A 192 27.48 2.50 1.31
C LEU A 192 28.24 1.19 1.49
N ALA A 193 27.53 0.15 1.92
CA ALA A 193 27.94 -1.23 1.75
C ALA A 193 27.27 -1.75 0.48
N VAL A 194 28.04 -2.27 -0.47
CA VAL A 194 27.55 -2.69 -1.78
C VAL A 194 28.01 -4.11 -2.04
N GLU A 195 27.06 -4.97 -2.37
CA GLU A 195 27.30 -6.36 -2.69
C GLU A 195 26.72 -6.70 -4.05
N SER A 196 27.25 -7.75 -4.66
CA SER A 196 26.65 -8.39 -5.82
C SER A 196 26.69 -9.88 -5.61
N TYR A 197 25.52 -10.52 -5.53
CA TYR A 197 25.37 -11.94 -5.18
C TYR A 197 26.12 -12.29 -3.89
N GLN A 198 25.77 -11.61 -2.80
CA GLN A 198 26.27 -11.87 -1.45
C GLN A 198 27.81 -11.77 -1.34
N ARG A 199 28.44 -11.00 -2.24
CA ARG A 199 29.88 -10.74 -2.25
C ARG A 199 30.18 -9.25 -2.35
N PRO A 200 31.22 -8.75 -1.65
CA PRO A 200 31.61 -7.35 -1.73
C PRO A 200 31.91 -6.89 -3.16
N PHE A 201 31.19 -5.87 -3.63
CA PHE A 201 31.37 -5.30 -4.96
C PHE A 201 32.56 -4.33 -4.98
N SER A 202 33.46 -4.43 -5.96
CA SER A 202 34.76 -3.73 -5.94
C SER A 202 35.09 -2.94 -7.21
N ASP A 203 34.12 -2.74 -8.11
CA ASP A 203 34.35 -1.93 -9.32
C ASP A 203 33.87 -0.48 -9.12
N GLU A 204 34.20 0.41 -10.05
CA GLU A 204 33.73 1.80 -10.01
C GLU A 204 32.19 1.89 -10.09
N LEU A 205 31.61 2.77 -9.28
CA LEU A 205 30.18 3.06 -9.24
C LEU A 205 29.86 4.47 -9.72
N LEU A 206 28.84 4.60 -10.56
CA LEU A 206 28.14 5.84 -10.80
C LEU A 206 26.98 5.94 -9.81
N VAL A 207 26.99 6.96 -8.96
CA VAL A 207 25.94 7.20 -7.96
C VAL A 207 25.19 8.47 -8.30
N ALA A 208 23.89 8.34 -8.50
CA ALA A 208 22.97 9.43 -8.78
C ALA A 208 22.04 9.70 -7.60
N LEU A 209 21.84 10.98 -7.26
CA LEU A 209 20.79 11.41 -6.35
C LEU A 209 19.48 11.56 -7.14
N VAL A 210 18.43 10.87 -6.71
CA VAL A 210 17.15 10.76 -7.40
C VAL A 210 16.01 11.31 -6.53
N GLU A 211 15.16 12.12 -7.13
CA GLU A 211 13.93 12.69 -6.57
C GLU A 211 12.77 12.38 -7.51
N GLN A 212 11.72 11.72 -7.01
CA GLN A 212 10.53 11.35 -7.80
C GLN A 212 10.87 10.69 -9.16
N GLY A 213 11.89 9.82 -9.17
CA GLY A 213 12.39 9.13 -10.37
C GLY A 213 13.32 9.95 -11.26
N LYS A 214 13.47 11.26 -11.02
CA LYS A 214 14.37 12.17 -11.76
C LYS A 214 15.70 12.30 -11.04
N GLU A 215 16.80 12.26 -11.77
CA GLU A 215 18.11 12.56 -11.20
C GLU A 215 18.32 14.05 -11.09
N VAL A 216 18.82 14.46 -9.92
CA VAL A 216 19.14 15.85 -9.61
C VAL A 216 20.65 16.08 -9.52
N ALA A 217 21.45 15.04 -9.26
CA ALA A 217 22.91 15.11 -9.24
C ALA A 217 23.55 13.72 -9.44
N GLN A 218 24.81 13.66 -9.89
CA GLN A 218 25.54 12.42 -10.12
C GLN A 218 27.03 12.57 -9.79
N ILE A 219 27.65 11.52 -9.25
CA ILE A 219 29.08 11.41 -8.98
C ILE A 219 29.61 10.01 -9.34
N GLY A 220 30.90 9.89 -9.68
CA GLY A 220 31.60 8.61 -9.82
C GLY A 220 32.40 8.29 -8.54
N LEU A 221 32.39 7.04 -8.10
CA LEU A 221 33.02 6.57 -6.87
C LEU A 221 33.89 5.35 -7.12
N LEU A 222 35.12 5.39 -6.61
CA LEU A 222 35.98 4.22 -6.45
C LEU A 222 35.74 3.59 -5.07
N PRO A 223 35.89 2.27 -4.91
CA PRO A 223 35.75 1.61 -3.61
C PRO A 223 36.82 2.11 -2.63
N LEU A 224 36.40 2.40 -1.40
CA LEU A 224 37.30 2.67 -0.27
C LEU A 224 37.96 1.37 0.24
N ALA A 225 37.19 0.28 0.19
CA ALA A 225 37.57 -1.10 0.45
C ALA A 225 36.60 -2.01 -0.33
N PRO A 226 36.87 -3.33 -0.48
CA PRO A 226 35.92 -4.23 -1.13
C PRO A 226 34.51 -4.10 -0.51
N GLY A 227 33.53 -3.77 -1.36
CA GLY A 227 32.14 -3.54 -0.95
C GLY A 227 31.86 -2.26 -0.17
N ARG A 228 32.82 -1.35 0.03
CA ARG A 228 32.60 -0.08 0.75
C ARG A 228 32.86 1.13 -0.14
N TYR A 229 31.90 2.03 -0.20
CA TYR A 229 31.97 3.26 -0.99
C TYR A 229 31.61 4.45 -0.12
N GLY A 230 32.20 5.61 -0.39
CA GLY A 230 31.86 6.86 0.29
C GLY A 230 32.00 8.05 -0.62
N GLY A 231 31.11 9.03 -0.49
CA GLY A 231 31.04 10.17 -1.38
C GLY A 231 30.18 11.31 -0.85
N GLY A 232 30.18 12.43 -1.58
CA GLY A 232 29.41 13.62 -1.25
C GLY A 232 28.71 14.21 -2.46
N VAL A 233 27.41 14.42 -2.38
CA VAL A 233 26.55 14.92 -3.47
C VAL A 233 25.78 16.17 -3.03
N LYS A 234 25.66 17.18 -3.90
CA LYS A 234 24.84 18.36 -3.62
C LYS A 234 23.37 17.97 -3.56
N ILE A 235 22.65 18.50 -2.59
CA ILE A 235 21.23 18.20 -2.37
C ILE A 235 20.38 19.45 -2.60
N ALA A 236 19.46 19.37 -3.56
CA ALA A 236 18.48 20.41 -3.89
C ALA A 236 17.20 19.73 -4.38
N GLY A 237 16.03 20.36 -4.16
CA GLY A 237 14.71 19.76 -4.41
C GLY A 237 13.91 19.61 -3.12
N ASP A 238 12.75 18.95 -3.15
CA ASP A 238 11.88 18.74 -2.00
C ASP A 238 12.04 17.33 -1.38
N GLY A 239 12.50 16.35 -2.15
CA GLY A 239 12.64 14.94 -1.73
C GLY A 239 11.29 14.18 -1.76
N PRO A 240 11.22 12.95 -1.19
CA PRO A 240 12.32 12.20 -0.58
C PRO A 240 13.37 11.80 -1.63
N PHE A 241 14.63 11.71 -1.19
CA PHE A 241 15.75 11.36 -2.04
C PHE A 241 16.17 9.89 -1.92
N ARG A 242 16.69 9.37 -3.03
CA ARG A 242 17.32 8.05 -3.11
C ARG A 242 18.69 8.17 -3.77
N LEU A 243 19.60 7.25 -3.43
CA LEU A 243 20.83 7.03 -4.17
C LEU A 243 20.60 5.87 -5.15
N ARG A 244 20.75 6.13 -6.45
CA ARG A 244 20.79 5.09 -7.48
C ARG A 244 22.24 4.79 -7.82
N LEU A 245 22.65 3.54 -7.61
CA LEU A 245 23.99 3.05 -7.88
C LEU A 245 23.97 2.27 -9.18
N MET A 246 24.97 2.47 -10.03
CA MET A 246 25.16 1.72 -11.27
C MET A 246 26.64 1.40 -11.43
N ALA A 247 27.01 0.16 -11.75
CA ALA A 247 28.40 -0.14 -12.05
C ALA A 247 28.84 0.56 -13.34
N ALA A 248 29.98 1.24 -13.32
CA ALA A 248 30.46 2.04 -14.45
C ALA A 248 30.73 1.20 -15.71
N ASN A 249 31.10 -0.08 -15.50
CA ASN A 249 31.42 -1.03 -16.57
C ASN A 249 30.28 -2.03 -16.86
N ASP A 250 29.18 -1.98 -16.09
CA ASP A 250 28.10 -2.97 -16.18
C ASP A 250 26.76 -2.35 -15.75
N ALA A 251 26.08 -1.69 -16.69
CA ALA A 251 24.82 -1.01 -16.42
C ALA A 251 23.68 -1.94 -15.94
N GLU A 252 23.85 -3.26 -16.03
CA GLU A 252 22.87 -4.24 -15.54
C GLU A 252 22.88 -4.35 -14.01
N ARG A 253 24.01 -3.97 -13.40
CA ARG A 253 24.22 -3.93 -11.95
C ARG A 253 23.79 -2.58 -11.41
N VAL A 254 22.51 -2.49 -11.09
CA VAL A 254 21.88 -1.30 -10.51
C VAL A 254 21.35 -1.60 -9.11
N ALA A 255 21.35 -0.63 -8.21
CA ALA A 255 20.60 -0.68 -6.96
C ALA A 255 20.05 0.70 -6.62
N GLU A 256 19.05 0.75 -5.75
CA GLU A 256 18.59 1.99 -5.15
C GLU A 256 18.63 1.88 -3.63
N VAL A 257 19.00 2.97 -2.96
CA VAL A 257 19.07 3.08 -1.51
C VAL A 257 18.29 4.31 -1.09
N ALA A 258 17.27 4.14 -0.27
CA ALA A 258 16.54 5.26 0.30
C ALA A 258 17.40 6.04 1.31
N ILE A 259 17.21 7.37 1.36
CA ILE A 259 17.82 8.23 2.38
C ILE A 259 16.69 8.67 3.33
N PRO A 260 16.58 8.08 4.53
CA PRO A 260 15.56 8.45 5.51
C PRO A 260 15.68 9.93 5.92
N GLY A 261 14.55 10.59 6.22
CA GLY A 261 14.54 11.97 6.71
C GLY A 261 14.91 13.04 5.67
N SER A 262 14.99 12.67 4.38
CA SER A 262 15.54 13.53 3.33
C SER A 262 14.54 14.50 2.70
N ARG A 263 13.26 14.47 3.10
CA ARG A 263 12.27 15.46 2.65
C ARG A 263 12.63 16.84 3.18
N LYS A 264 12.19 17.91 2.49
CA LYS A 264 12.59 19.28 2.81
C LYS A 264 12.20 19.71 4.21
N VAL A 265 10.97 19.42 4.58
CA VAL A 265 10.45 19.69 5.91
C VAL A 265 11.17 18.86 6.99
N GLU A 266 11.58 17.63 6.68
CA GLU A 266 12.27 16.73 7.61
C GLU A 266 13.72 17.16 7.85
N ARG A 267 14.44 17.52 6.77
CA ARG A 267 15.84 17.95 6.83
C ARG A 267 16.01 19.38 7.28
N GLN A 268 14.96 20.20 7.39
CA GLN A 268 15.05 21.52 8.02
C GLN A 268 15.32 21.36 9.53
N VAL A 269 15.97 22.37 10.12
CA VAL A 269 16.21 22.41 11.56
C VAL A 269 15.01 23.06 12.23
N THR A 270 14.54 22.44 13.31
CA THR A 270 13.61 23.05 14.26
C THR A 270 14.37 23.42 15.53
N VAL A 271 14.21 24.64 16.00
CA VAL A 271 14.68 25.02 17.34
C VAL A 271 13.69 24.44 18.35
N ILE A 272 14.20 23.63 19.28
CA ILE A 272 13.37 22.96 20.30
C ILE A 272 13.64 23.50 21.70
N SER A 273 14.64 24.36 21.88
CA SER A 273 14.88 25.06 23.14
C SER A 273 15.65 26.36 22.90
N GLU A 274 15.18 27.43 23.53
CA GLU A 274 15.82 28.75 23.53
C GLU A 274 16.30 29.15 24.94
N LEU A 275 16.08 28.28 25.93
CA LEU A 275 16.41 28.54 27.33
C LEU A 275 17.86 28.13 27.63
N GLY A 276 18.81 28.99 27.27
CA GLY A 276 20.25 28.76 27.45
C GLY A 276 20.94 28.39 26.15
N THR A 277 21.64 27.25 26.13
CA THR A 277 22.22 26.74 24.87
C THR A 277 21.09 26.31 23.94
N GLU A 278 20.99 26.93 22.78
CA GLU A 278 19.99 26.59 21.77
C GLU A 278 20.08 25.11 21.41
N LYS A 279 18.94 24.42 21.39
CA LYS A 279 18.86 23.02 21.00
C LYS A 279 18.08 22.89 19.70
N ARG A 280 18.65 22.17 18.74
CA ARG A 280 18.20 22.08 17.36
C ARG A 280 17.91 20.64 16.97
N PHE A 281 16.75 20.36 16.39
CA PHE A 281 16.31 19.03 16.00
C PHE A 281 16.11 18.92 14.49
N SER A 282 16.61 17.84 13.88
CA SER A 282 16.42 17.54 12.45
C SER A 282 16.33 16.04 12.21
N MET A 283 15.67 15.63 11.13
CA MET A 283 15.61 14.21 10.74
C MET A 283 16.84 13.75 9.96
N MET A 284 17.73 14.68 9.60
CA MET A 284 19.01 14.37 8.97
C MET A 284 20.17 14.57 9.94
N PRO A 285 21.13 13.63 9.99
CA PRO A 285 22.30 13.74 10.85
C PRO A 285 23.22 14.87 10.41
N GLU A 286 23.71 15.65 11.38
CA GLU A 286 24.76 16.66 11.20
C GLU A 286 26.03 16.25 11.94
N ALA A 287 27.09 17.06 11.81
CA ALA A 287 28.32 16.79 12.56
C ALA A 287 28.03 16.85 14.07
N GLN A 288 28.48 15.84 14.81
CA GLN A 288 28.34 15.77 16.28
C GLN A 288 26.88 15.70 16.76
N ALA A 289 25.93 15.42 15.87
CA ALA A 289 24.53 15.30 16.26
C ALA A 289 24.28 14.01 17.05
N LEU A 290 23.47 14.10 18.10
CA LEU A 290 23.08 12.98 18.95
C LEU A 290 21.77 12.36 18.44
N PRO A 291 21.69 11.04 18.20
CA PRO A 291 20.43 10.41 17.79
C PRO A 291 19.40 10.50 18.92
N LEU A 292 18.18 10.89 18.57
CA LEU A 292 17.07 11.04 19.51
C LEU A 292 15.74 10.80 18.80
N ARG A 293 15.00 9.76 19.21
CA ARG A 293 13.63 9.46 18.72
C ARG A 293 13.52 9.43 17.18
N GLY A 294 14.44 8.74 16.51
CA GLY A 294 14.51 8.69 15.04
C GLY A 294 15.03 9.95 14.34
N GLY A 295 15.25 11.05 15.06
CA GLY A 295 15.91 12.26 14.57
C GLY A 295 17.27 12.49 15.22
N TYR A 296 17.77 13.72 15.09
CA TYR A 296 19.11 14.11 15.54
C TYR A 296 19.08 15.47 16.22
N LEU A 297 19.71 15.53 17.40
CA LEU A 297 19.85 16.71 18.23
C LEU A 297 21.23 17.35 18.02
N THR A 298 21.26 18.67 17.84
CA THR A 298 22.48 19.49 17.76
C THR A 298 22.39 20.70 18.68
N GLU A 299 23.54 21.26 19.02
CA GLU A 299 23.65 22.48 19.83
C GLU A 299 23.87 23.69 18.92
N GLY A 300 23.23 24.81 19.25
CA GLY A 300 23.38 26.10 18.61
C GLY A 300 24.08 27.11 19.51
N ASP A 301 23.72 28.38 19.36
CA ASP A 301 24.32 29.47 20.12
C ASP A 301 23.80 29.51 21.57
N PHE A 302 24.59 30.08 22.48
CA PHE A 302 24.15 30.32 23.86
C PHE A 302 23.34 31.62 23.93
N ILE A 303 22.09 31.53 24.39
CA ILE A 303 21.19 32.64 24.59
C ILE A 303 21.12 32.95 26.10
N ALA A 304 21.46 34.18 26.48
CA ALA A 304 21.41 34.61 27.87
C ALA A 304 19.96 34.88 28.30
N THR A 305 19.26 33.85 28.77
CA THR A 305 17.86 33.91 29.21
C THR A 305 17.71 33.93 30.74
N PRO A 306 16.63 34.53 31.28
CA PRO A 306 16.32 34.52 32.72
C PRO A 306 16.19 33.12 33.33
N LEU A 307 15.89 32.13 32.49
CA LEU A 307 15.76 30.72 32.82
C LEU A 307 16.62 29.90 31.87
N THR A 308 17.30 28.86 32.35
CA THR A 308 18.10 27.97 31.51
C THR A 308 17.77 26.51 31.76
N VAL A 309 17.83 25.71 30.71
CA VAL A 309 17.74 24.25 30.76
C VAL A 309 19.15 23.70 30.61
N GLU A 310 19.60 22.92 31.59
CA GLU A 310 20.92 22.28 31.51
C GLU A 310 20.89 21.05 30.60
N GLU A 311 19.84 20.24 30.69
CA GLU A 311 19.65 19.02 29.90
C GLU A 311 18.19 18.87 29.47
N ILE A 312 17.97 18.68 28.16
CA ILE A 312 16.61 18.47 27.60
C ILE A 312 16.23 16.99 27.51
N VAL A 313 17.23 16.09 27.48
CA VAL A 313 17.02 14.63 27.48
C VAL A 313 17.18 14.14 28.92
N THR A 314 16.08 14.11 29.69
CA THR A 314 16.16 13.90 31.14
C THR A 314 14.88 13.28 31.71
N GLU A 315 15.04 12.48 32.76
CA GLU A 315 13.93 12.03 33.61
C GLU A 315 13.39 13.16 34.51
N GLN A 316 14.28 14.08 34.92
CA GLN A 316 13.95 15.19 35.81
C GLN A 316 14.02 16.51 35.05
N ARG A 317 12.85 17.12 34.84
CA ARG A 317 12.71 18.35 34.06
C ARG A 317 12.92 19.57 34.93
N PHE A 318 14.11 20.15 34.86
CA PHE A 318 14.51 21.29 35.67
C PHE A 318 14.76 22.53 34.84
N LEU A 319 14.24 23.66 35.33
CA LEU A 319 14.57 25.01 34.85
C LEU A 319 15.37 25.72 35.94
N ARG A 320 16.60 26.12 35.62
CA ARG A 320 17.43 26.92 36.51
C ARG A 320 17.12 28.40 36.34
N VAL A 321 16.86 29.09 37.45
CA VAL A 321 16.50 30.51 37.46
C VAL A 321 17.76 31.37 37.58
N ASN A 322 18.10 32.13 36.55
CA ASN A 322 19.28 33.00 36.52
C ASN A 322 18.96 34.45 36.94
N ALA A 323 17.72 34.89 36.75
CA ALA A 323 17.21 36.17 37.23
C ALA A 323 15.86 35.95 37.93
N SER A 324 15.58 36.72 38.98
CA SER A 324 14.29 36.59 39.69
C SER A 324 13.11 36.83 38.74
N VAL A 325 12.12 35.94 38.78
CA VAL A 325 10.93 35.97 37.93
C VAL A 325 9.70 36.09 38.83
N GLU A 326 8.86 37.09 38.57
CA GLU A 326 7.58 37.29 39.25
C GLU A 326 6.46 36.58 38.50
N SER A 327 5.52 35.97 39.24
CA SER A 327 4.35 35.27 38.68
C SER A 327 4.67 34.29 37.56
N LEU A 328 5.68 33.43 37.76
CA LEU A 328 6.06 32.39 36.80
C LEU A 328 4.91 31.39 36.60
N VAL A 329 4.52 31.18 35.34
CA VAL A 329 3.54 30.18 34.90
C VAL A 329 4.14 29.38 33.76
N LEU A 330 3.94 28.06 33.80
CA LEU A 330 4.34 27.13 32.75
C LEU A 330 3.09 26.59 32.06
N VAL A 331 3.14 26.47 30.74
CA VAL A 331 2.16 25.74 29.92
C VAL A 331 2.89 24.57 29.30
N CYS A 332 2.46 23.35 29.60
CA CYS A 332 3.08 22.12 29.12
C CYS A 332 2.18 21.46 28.08
N LEU A 333 2.67 21.40 26.85
CA LEU A 333 2.06 20.66 25.74
C LEU A 333 2.62 19.24 25.71
N ASP A 334 1.76 18.24 25.86
CA ASP A 334 2.10 16.85 25.54
C ASP A 334 2.07 16.67 24.01
N LEU A 335 3.21 16.35 23.41
CA LEU A 335 3.32 16.21 21.96
C LEU A 335 2.65 14.94 21.44
N LEU A 336 2.41 13.94 22.29
CA LEU A 336 1.78 12.69 21.87
C LEU A 336 0.26 12.85 21.71
N SER A 337 -0.39 13.45 22.71
CA SER A 337 -1.83 13.68 22.72
C SER A 337 -2.26 15.02 22.12
N GLY A 338 -1.35 16.00 22.04
CA GLY A 338 -1.67 17.38 21.68
C GLY A 338 -2.32 18.18 22.81
N SER A 339 -2.42 17.65 24.02
CA SER A 339 -3.10 18.29 25.16
C SER A 339 -2.20 19.26 25.93
N TYR A 340 -2.80 20.31 26.49
CA TYR A 340 -2.13 21.28 27.35
C TYR A 340 -2.42 21.02 28.83
N SER A 341 -1.43 21.33 29.68
CA SER A 341 -1.59 21.45 31.13
C SER A 341 -0.88 22.70 31.61
N THR A 342 -1.30 23.26 32.75
CA THR A 342 -0.72 24.49 33.28
C THR A 342 -0.19 24.32 34.70
N GLN A 343 0.97 24.91 34.98
CA GLN A 343 1.61 24.89 36.30
C GLN A 343 1.89 26.32 36.74
N LYS A 344 1.18 26.77 37.78
CA LYS A 344 1.41 28.09 38.40
C LYS A 344 2.50 27.96 39.46
N VAL A 345 3.68 28.52 39.18
CA VAL A 345 4.84 28.44 40.06
C VAL A 345 4.90 29.63 41.03
N GLY A 346 4.51 30.82 40.57
CA GLY A 346 4.54 32.05 41.37
C GLY A 346 5.91 32.74 41.34
N ASP A 347 6.25 33.48 42.40
CA ASP A 347 7.50 34.24 42.45
C ASP A 347 8.71 33.34 42.73
N VAL A 348 9.72 33.39 41.87
CA VAL A 348 10.94 32.57 41.98
C VAL A 348 12.18 33.44 41.98
N ARG A 349 13.11 33.18 42.90
CA ARG A 349 14.37 33.94 43.04
C ARG A 349 15.47 33.35 42.16
N ALA A 350 16.39 34.20 41.72
CA ALA A 350 17.63 33.77 41.09
C ALA A 350 18.38 32.75 41.96
N GLY A 351 18.90 31.70 41.35
CA GLY A 351 19.57 30.57 42.00
C GLY A 351 18.65 29.40 42.34
N ASN A 352 17.32 29.55 42.27
CA ASN A 352 16.39 28.45 42.47
C ASN A 352 16.29 27.55 41.23
N THR A 353 15.76 26.34 41.44
CA THR A 353 15.37 25.41 40.38
C THR A 353 13.87 25.20 40.42
N VAL A 354 13.23 25.21 39.25
CA VAL A 354 11.81 24.92 39.07
C VAL A 354 11.67 23.55 38.42
N THR A 355 10.91 22.65 39.05
CA THR A 355 10.57 21.35 38.49
C THR A 355 9.33 21.47 37.61
N VAL A 356 9.42 21.01 36.38
CA VAL A 356 8.26 20.91 35.47
C VAL A 356 7.50 19.63 35.77
N MET A 357 6.23 19.75 36.15
CA MET A 357 5.36 18.61 36.50
C MET A 357 4.64 18.10 35.24
N ASN A 358 5.26 17.15 34.52
CA ASN A 358 4.63 16.50 33.37
C ASN A 358 5.25 15.11 33.17
N ASP A 359 4.41 14.10 32.96
CA ASP A 359 4.78 12.69 32.77
C ASP A 359 4.71 12.24 31.30
N SER A 360 4.56 13.15 30.34
CA SER A 360 4.62 12.81 28.90
C SER A 360 6.04 12.46 28.46
N PRO A 361 6.29 11.43 27.63
CA PRO A 361 7.62 11.12 27.09
C PRO A 361 8.25 12.28 26.31
N MET A 362 7.44 13.13 25.69
CA MET A 362 7.89 14.28 24.91
C MET A 362 6.94 15.46 25.12
N SER A 363 7.45 16.55 25.71
CA SER A 363 6.62 17.71 26.01
C SER A 363 7.32 19.02 25.70
N THR A 364 6.57 19.96 25.10
CA THR A 364 7.03 21.34 24.93
C THR A 364 6.49 22.19 26.07
N VAL A 365 7.37 22.87 26.78
CA VAL A 365 7.08 23.71 27.93
C VAL A 365 7.29 25.15 27.52
N PHE A 366 6.19 25.91 27.53
CA PHE A 366 6.20 27.35 27.38
C PHE A 366 6.29 27.99 28.76
N VAL A 367 7.08 29.05 28.86
CA VAL A 367 7.36 29.73 30.11
C VAL A 367 6.94 31.18 30.00
N GLY A 368 6.09 31.64 30.91
CA GLY A 368 5.62 33.03 31.00
C GLY A 368 5.89 33.61 32.39
N GLY A 369 6.47 34.80 32.46
CA GLY A 369 6.79 35.47 33.74
C GLY A 369 7.11 36.95 33.56
N PHE A 370 7.33 37.65 34.67
CA PHE A 370 7.87 39.02 34.64
C PHE A 370 9.31 39.04 35.15
N VAL A 371 10.21 39.66 34.39
CA VAL A 371 11.62 39.83 34.74
C VAL A 371 11.92 41.32 34.78
N ASN A 372 12.32 41.83 35.94
CA ASN A 372 12.49 43.27 36.18
C ASN A 372 11.25 44.11 35.83
N GLY A 373 10.05 43.52 35.95
CA GLY A 373 8.78 44.18 35.65
C GLY A 373 8.37 44.18 34.17
N GLU A 374 9.14 43.55 33.29
CA GLU A 374 8.80 43.33 31.88
C GLU A 374 8.37 41.90 31.60
N PRO A 375 7.41 41.67 30.69
CA PRO A 375 6.98 40.33 30.32
C PRO A 375 8.12 39.54 29.66
N PHE A 376 8.15 38.25 29.93
CA PHE A 376 9.10 37.30 29.37
C PHE A 376 8.33 36.05 28.93
N GLU A 377 8.60 35.59 27.71
CA GLU A 377 8.05 34.37 27.14
C GLU A 377 9.15 33.63 26.38
N ALA A 378 9.25 32.31 26.58
CA ALA A 378 10.19 31.43 25.90
C ALA A 378 9.71 29.97 25.99
N TYR A 379 10.41 29.03 25.35
CA TYR A 379 10.05 27.62 25.39
C TYR A 379 11.25 26.67 25.40
N THR A 380 10.97 25.43 25.81
CA THR A 380 11.88 24.29 25.68
C THR A 380 11.10 23.00 25.52
N THR A 381 11.63 22.05 24.77
CA THR A 381 11.08 20.69 24.67
C THR A 381 11.92 19.75 25.52
N PHE A 382 11.27 19.06 26.45
CA PHE A 382 11.87 17.97 27.20
C PHE A 382 11.52 16.64 26.54
N VAL A 383 12.50 15.75 26.47
CA VAL A 383 12.37 14.38 25.98
C VAL A 383 12.86 13.45 27.08
N ARG A 384 12.06 12.47 27.45
CA ARG A 384 12.51 11.44 28.39
C ARG A 384 13.52 10.52 27.68
N PRO A 385 14.60 10.08 28.36
CA PRO A 385 15.40 8.95 27.91
C PRO A 385 14.50 7.75 27.60
N ASN A 386 14.89 6.92 26.63
CA ASN A 386 14.12 5.71 26.35
C ASN A 386 14.29 4.72 27.52
N PRO A 387 13.20 4.26 28.16
CA PRO A 387 13.30 3.36 29.31
C PRO A 387 13.71 1.94 28.92
N PHE A 388 13.77 1.60 27.62
CA PHE A 388 14.20 0.29 27.16
C PHE A 388 15.07 0.32 25.89
N GLN A 389 15.81 -0.76 25.68
CA GLN A 389 16.58 -1.01 24.47
C GLN A 389 16.10 -2.28 23.77
N LEU A 390 15.85 -2.18 22.45
CA LEU A 390 15.51 -3.34 21.62
C LEU A 390 16.78 -3.99 21.07
N VAL A 391 16.95 -5.27 21.36
CA VAL A 391 18.03 -6.10 20.84
C VAL A 391 17.44 -7.12 19.87
N VAL A 392 18.09 -7.27 18.72
CA VAL A 392 17.71 -8.25 17.68
C VAL A 392 18.94 -9.09 17.36
N GLU A 393 18.86 -10.37 17.66
CA GLU A 393 19.91 -11.34 17.36
C GLU A 393 19.42 -12.34 16.31
N ALA A 394 20.28 -12.63 15.35
CA ALA A 394 20.05 -13.64 14.33
C ALA A 394 21.40 -14.23 13.89
N PRO A 395 21.42 -15.48 13.38
CA PRO A 395 22.63 -16.04 12.78
C PRO A 395 23.09 -15.18 11.60
N LYS A 396 24.40 -15.04 11.42
CA LYS A 396 24.96 -14.28 10.28
C LYS A 396 24.76 -15.00 8.95
N THR A 397 24.73 -16.33 8.98
CA THR A 397 24.59 -17.17 7.78
C THR A 397 23.76 -18.40 8.11
N ILE A 398 22.88 -18.77 7.20
CA ILE A 398 21.99 -19.93 7.32
C ILE A 398 21.80 -20.59 5.94
N ARG A 399 21.42 -21.88 5.93
CA ARG A 399 21.10 -22.59 4.69
C ARG A 399 19.64 -22.35 4.29
N PRO A 400 19.31 -22.39 2.98
CA PRO A 400 17.90 -22.45 2.56
C PRO A 400 17.20 -23.67 3.17
N ARG A 401 15.87 -23.63 3.28
CA ARG A 401 15.04 -24.70 3.90
C ARG A 401 15.36 -25.05 5.35
N SER A 402 16.12 -24.20 6.04
CA SER A 402 16.35 -24.31 7.48
C SER A 402 15.51 -23.26 8.19
N ASP A 403 15.21 -23.46 9.47
CA ASP A 403 14.47 -22.47 10.25
C ASP A 403 15.40 -21.36 10.76
N LEU A 404 15.05 -20.12 10.43
CA LEU A 404 15.71 -18.93 10.94
C LEU A 404 15.13 -18.59 12.31
N VAL A 405 15.95 -18.73 13.36
CA VAL A 405 15.60 -18.27 14.71
C VAL A 405 16.05 -16.82 14.88
N VAL A 406 15.09 -15.93 15.08
CA VAL A 406 15.31 -14.52 15.43
C VAL A 406 14.99 -14.33 16.91
N ARG A 407 15.94 -13.83 17.69
CA ARG A 407 15.75 -13.53 19.10
C ARG A 407 15.55 -12.03 19.28
N LEU A 408 14.41 -11.68 19.87
CA LEU A 408 14.03 -10.32 20.24
C LEU A 408 14.17 -10.18 21.76
N ALA A 409 14.77 -9.09 22.23
CA ALA A 409 14.79 -8.77 23.65
C ALA A 409 14.58 -7.27 23.87
N CYS A 410 13.79 -6.94 24.91
CA CYS A 410 13.55 -5.58 25.36
C CYS A 410 14.20 -5.40 26.74
N GLU A 411 15.43 -4.89 26.76
CA GLU A 411 16.18 -4.68 27.99
C GLU A 411 15.70 -3.41 28.71
N GLY A 412 15.64 -3.44 30.05
CA GLY A 412 15.21 -2.29 30.88
C GLY A 412 13.78 -2.40 31.43
N ILE A 413 12.92 -3.24 30.84
CA ILE A 413 11.52 -3.42 31.27
C ILE A 413 11.15 -4.91 31.25
N ALA A 414 11.35 -5.60 32.38
CA ALA A 414 11.20 -7.06 32.46
C ALA A 414 9.75 -7.54 32.63
N GLU A 415 8.85 -6.70 33.13
CA GLU A 415 7.48 -7.11 33.54
C GLU A 415 6.38 -6.71 32.56
N LYS A 416 6.69 -5.94 31.51
CA LYS A 416 5.71 -5.51 30.50
C LYS A 416 5.89 -6.30 29.21
N THR A 417 4.78 -6.69 28.61
CA THR A 417 4.74 -7.19 27.23
C THR A 417 4.75 -5.99 26.29
N ILE A 418 5.73 -5.94 25.39
CA ILE A 418 5.90 -4.87 24.41
C ILE A 418 5.56 -5.42 23.02
N PRO A 419 4.70 -4.74 22.24
CA PRO A 419 4.50 -5.11 20.85
C PRO A 419 5.74 -4.75 20.02
N VAL A 420 6.30 -5.73 19.33
CA VAL A 420 7.48 -5.57 18.46
C VAL A 420 7.12 -5.95 17.04
N LEU A 421 7.07 -4.98 16.12
CA LEU A 421 7.04 -5.28 14.68
C LEU A 421 8.34 -6.00 14.32
N LEU A 422 8.25 -7.18 13.72
CA LEU A 422 9.37 -7.91 13.13
C LEU A 422 9.16 -8.04 11.62
N CYS A 423 10.14 -7.57 10.85
CA CYS A 423 10.14 -7.62 9.39
C CYS A 423 11.42 -8.32 8.90
N VAL A 424 11.26 -9.39 8.12
CA VAL A 424 12.36 -10.11 7.45
C VAL A 424 12.12 -10.10 5.95
N ARG A 425 12.96 -9.38 5.20
CA ARG A 425 12.79 -9.15 3.76
C ARG A 425 14.12 -9.06 3.01
N ASP A 426 14.10 -9.33 1.72
CA ASP A 426 15.27 -9.23 0.84
C ASP A 426 15.85 -7.80 0.89
N GLU A 427 17.16 -7.69 1.10
CA GLU A 427 17.85 -6.40 1.28
C GLU A 427 17.80 -5.50 0.04
N ARG A 428 17.56 -6.06 -1.16
CA ARG A 428 17.44 -5.28 -2.41
C ARG A 428 16.15 -4.48 -2.49
N LEU A 429 15.12 -4.92 -1.79
CA LEU A 429 13.90 -4.16 -1.64
C LEU A 429 14.17 -3.11 -0.57
N THR A 430 13.82 -1.85 -0.82
CA THR A 430 13.96 -0.78 0.18
C THR A 430 12.60 -0.29 0.63
N ALA A 431 12.52 0.19 1.87
CA ALA A 431 11.42 1.01 2.34
C ALA A 431 11.95 2.43 2.57
N THR A 432 11.32 3.42 1.96
CA THR A 432 11.71 4.83 2.08
C THR A 432 11.44 5.37 3.47
N ASP A 433 10.26 5.04 4.00
CA ASP A 433 9.80 5.47 5.31
C ASP A 433 10.05 4.36 6.33
N LYS A 434 10.54 4.75 7.51
CA LYS A 434 10.85 3.85 8.64
C LYS A 434 10.07 4.31 9.86
N PRO A 435 9.50 3.39 10.68
CA PRO A 435 8.65 3.78 11.80
C PRO A 435 9.30 4.82 12.72
N GLU A 436 10.56 4.59 13.12
CA GLU A 436 11.28 5.47 14.05
C GLU A 436 11.44 6.90 13.52
N VAL A 437 11.84 7.02 12.24
CA VAL A 437 12.06 8.30 11.56
C VAL A 437 10.72 8.99 11.30
N SER A 438 9.69 8.26 10.89
CA SER A 438 8.36 8.82 10.62
C SER A 438 7.70 9.37 11.89
N LEU A 439 7.83 8.69 13.03
CA LEU A 439 7.36 9.19 14.34
C LEU A 439 8.17 10.41 14.79
N GLY A 440 9.50 10.39 14.66
CA GLY A 440 10.34 11.55 14.94
C GLY A 440 9.99 12.77 14.09
N ALA A 441 9.68 12.56 12.81
CA ALA A 441 9.23 13.61 11.90
C ALA A 441 7.85 14.16 12.30
N ALA A 442 6.94 13.31 12.80
CA ALA A 442 5.65 13.75 13.35
C ALA A 442 5.85 14.60 14.62
N ALA A 443 6.68 14.16 15.56
CA ALA A 443 6.99 14.94 16.76
C ALA A 443 7.62 16.31 16.41
N LYS A 444 8.55 16.34 15.44
CA LYS A 444 9.13 17.58 14.91
C LYS A 444 8.06 18.53 14.38
N ARG A 445 7.12 18.04 13.55
CA ARG A 445 6.00 18.85 13.05
C ARG A 445 5.12 19.40 14.18
N GLY A 446 4.85 18.60 15.21
CA GLY A 446 4.13 19.05 16.40
C GLY A 446 4.84 20.22 17.11
N ILE A 447 6.17 20.13 17.28
CA ILE A 447 6.96 21.21 17.86
C ILE A 447 6.94 22.45 16.98
N GLU A 448 7.12 22.31 15.66
CA GLU A 448 7.07 23.42 14.70
C GLU A 448 5.71 24.12 14.71
N ALA A 449 4.62 23.36 14.76
CA ALA A 449 3.27 23.91 14.83
C ALA A 449 3.04 24.68 16.14
N ALA A 450 3.55 24.16 17.26
CA ALA A 450 3.40 24.81 18.56
C ALA A 450 4.26 26.07 18.69
N THR A 451 5.48 26.05 18.16
CA THR A 451 6.47 27.13 18.30
C THR A 451 6.40 28.18 17.20
N LYS A 452 5.53 27.97 16.21
CA LYS A 452 5.31 28.90 15.11
C LYS A 452 5.07 30.32 15.64
N ASP A 453 5.81 31.28 15.06
CA ASP A 453 5.73 32.72 15.32
C ASP A 453 6.25 33.23 16.69
N ILE A 454 6.74 32.36 17.59
CA ILE A 454 7.27 32.79 18.92
C ILE A 454 8.55 33.65 18.82
N ASN A 455 9.33 33.49 17.75
CA ASN A 455 10.69 34.03 17.63
C ASN A 455 10.80 35.57 17.58
N GLU A 456 9.70 36.32 17.67
CA GLU A 456 9.70 37.77 17.50
C GLU A 456 9.79 38.59 18.80
N TRP A 457 9.79 37.98 19.99
CA TRP A 457 9.83 38.68 21.30
C TRP A 457 8.80 39.83 21.41
N SER A 458 7.78 39.81 20.55
CA SER A 458 6.87 40.91 20.30
C SER A 458 5.60 40.65 21.08
N PHE A 459 5.53 41.27 22.26
CA PHE A 459 4.28 41.40 23.00
C PHE A 459 3.44 42.49 22.34
N ILE A 460 2.18 42.19 22.06
CA ILE A 460 1.25 43.20 21.55
C ILE A 460 0.34 43.70 22.66
N THR A 461 -0.09 44.95 22.54
CA THR A 461 -1.22 45.42 23.33
C THR A 461 -2.51 45.02 22.63
N TRP A 462 -3.60 44.81 23.37
CA TRP A 462 -4.90 44.51 22.75
C TRP A 462 -5.35 45.61 21.77
N ALA A 463 -4.85 46.84 21.95
CA ALA A 463 -5.16 47.97 21.08
C ALA A 463 -4.44 47.94 19.71
N ASP A 464 -3.45 47.05 19.53
CA ASP A 464 -2.76 46.83 18.26
C ASP A 464 -3.42 45.69 17.45
N THR A 465 -4.50 45.10 17.96
CA THR A 465 -5.28 44.07 17.27
C THR A 465 -6.45 44.67 16.49
N ASP A 466 -6.83 44.05 15.38
CA ASP A 466 -8.07 44.36 14.64
C ASP A 466 -9.29 43.93 15.48
N VAL A 467 -9.66 44.75 16.47
CA VAL A 467 -10.75 44.46 17.41
C VAL A 467 -12.11 44.61 16.73
N LYS A 468 -12.91 43.53 16.71
CA LYS A 468 -14.36 43.62 16.44
C LYS A 468 -15.07 44.16 17.68
N ILE A 469 -15.56 45.39 17.60
CA ILE A 469 -16.41 45.97 18.65
C ILE A 469 -17.83 45.41 18.44
N GLU A 470 -18.21 44.41 19.22
CA GLU A 470 -19.62 44.03 19.38
C GLU A 470 -20.30 45.14 20.17
N ARG A 471 -20.95 46.07 19.47
CA ARG A 471 -21.87 47.01 20.12
C ARG A 471 -23.07 46.19 20.61
N SER A 472 -23.29 46.13 21.93
CA SER A 472 -24.50 45.54 22.46
C SER A 472 -25.71 46.32 21.91
N LEU A 473 -26.75 45.58 21.50
CA LEU A 473 -27.99 46.17 20.98
C LEU A 473 -28.75 47.02 22.02
N ASP A 474 -28.32 47.03 23.29
CA ASP A 474 -28.96 47.75 24.39
C ASP A 474 -28.74 49.28 24.36
N ASP A 475 -27.81 49.78 23.56
CA ASP A 475 -27.50 51.23 23.47
C ASP A 475 -28.33 52.01 22.43
N TYR A 476 -29.32 51.38 21.77
CA TYR A 476 -30.11 52.01 20.70
C TYR A 476 -31.59 52.30 21.00
N LEU A 477 -32.09 52.07 22.22
CA LEU A 477 -33.49 52.34 22.56
C LEU A 477 -33.67 53.57 23.47
N SER A 478 -33.57 54.76 22.86
CA SER A 478 -34.36 55.92 23.29
C SER A 478 -34.54 56.92 22.14
N LEU A 479 -35.66 56.85 21.44
CA LEU A 479 -36.52 57.98 21.00
C LEU A 479 -37.58 57.50 19.99
N ASP A 480 -38.81 57.95 20.24
CA ASP A 480 -40.06 57.62 19.56
C ASP A 480 -40.12 58.01 18.07
N GLU A 481 -40.85 57.23 17.26
CA GLU A 481 -42.13 57.60 16.59
C GLU A 481 -42.39 56.83 15.27
N LEU A 482 -43.61 56.25 15.20
CA LEU A 482 -44.51 56.05 14.05
C LEU A 482 -44.41 54.80 13.14
N ASP A 483 -45.45 53.98 13.33
CA ASP A 483 -46.42 53.45 12.35
C ASP A 483 -46.07 52.43 11.24
N ALA A 484 -47.06 51.52 11.14
CA ALA A 484 -47.53 50.73 9.99
C ALA A 484 -46.99 49.31 9.80
N GLU A 485 -47.82 48.39 10.29
CA GLU A 485 -48.22 47.08 9.75
C GLU A 485 -47.49 46.54 8.52
N GLU A 486 -46.95 45.32 8.63
CA GLU A 486 -47.43 44.22 7.78
C GLU A 486 -47.10 42.85 8.41
N SER A 487 -48.14 42.02 8.43
CA SER A 487 -48.20 40.62 8.85
C SER A 487 -47.22 39.73 8.10
N LEU A 488 -46.73 38.67 8.76
CA LEU A 488 -46.88 37.29 8.26
C LEU A 488 -46.46 36.27 9.35
N SER A 489 -47.36 35.32 9.54
CA SER A 489 -47.31 34.12 10.37
C SER A 489 -46.17 33.18 10.04
N LEU A 490 -45.69 32.42 11.03
CA LEU A 490 -45.73 30.95 11.00
C LEU A 490 -45.38 30.38 12.37
N ASP A 491 -46.28 29.51 12.82
CA ASP A 491 -46.21 28.68 14.01
C ASP A 491 -45.04 27.70 13.92
N GLU A 492 -44.34 27.48 15.04
CA GLU A 492 -43.78 26.17 15.38
C GLU A 492 -43.73 26.06 16.89
N ASP A 493 -44.62 25.21 17.41
CA ASP A 493 -44.90 24.97 18.80
C ASP A 493 -44.62 23.48 19.08
N LEU A 494 -44.15 23.22 20.29
CA LEU A 494 -44.07 21.93 20.99
C LEU A 494 -42.90 21.00 20.61
N SER A 495 -42.28 20.28 21.54
CA SER A 495 -42.10 20.36 23.00
C SER A 495 -41.19 19.16 23.32
N LEU A 496 -40.18 19.40 24.15
CA LEU A 496 -39.46 18.35 24.86
C LEU A 496 -40.42 17.65 25.83
N ASP A 497 -40.36 16.32 25.88
CA ASP A 497 -40.40 15.50 27.09
C ASP A 497 -40.25 14.03 26.69
N ASP A 498 -39.22 13.35 27.22
CA ASP A 498 -39.43 12.09 27.93
C ASP A 498 -38.15 11.68 28.68
N GLU A 499 -38.20 11.84 30.00
CA GLU A 499 -37.38 11.11 30.96
C GLU A 499 -37.91 9.67 31.07
N LEU A 500 -37.04 8.66 30.91
CA LEU A 500 -37.26 7.36 31.56
C LEU A 500 -35.95 6.76 32.05
N SER A 501 -35.83 6.76 33.38
CA SER A 501 -34.98 5.91 34.20
C SER A 501 -35.43 4.44 34.16
N LEU A 502 -34.53 3.49 33.95
CA LEU A 502 -34.63 2.09 34.41
C LEU A 502 -33.19 1.56 34.53
N ASP A 503 -32.70 1.27 35.73
CA ASP A 503 -32.95 0.11 36.60
C ASP A 503 -31.89 -0.98 36.39
N SER A 504 -31.39 -1.43 37.53
CA SER A 504 -30.23 -2.27 37.76
C SER A 504 -30.63 -3.73 37.87
N GLY A 505 -29.82 -4.62 37.30
CA GLY A 505 -29.81 -6.04 37.66
C GLY A 505 -29.88 -6.95 36.45
N ASP A 506 -28.81 -7.70 36.19
CA ASP A 506 -28.87 -9.15 36.36
C ASP A 506 -27.46 -9.76 36.26
N GLU A 507 -27.20 -10.62 37.25
CA GLU A 507 -26.07 -11.52 37.39
C GLU A 507 -26.08 -12.58 36.27
N TYR A 508 -24.92 -12.96 35.75
CA TYR A 508 -24.76 -14.29 35.15
C TYR A 508 -23.43 -14.94 35.51
N GLU A 509 -23.60 -16.20 35.90
CA GLU A 509 -22.67 -17.12 36.53
C GLU A 509 -21.52 -17.60 35.63
N ALA A 510 -20.43 -17.93 36.30
CA ALA A 510 -19.31 -18.69 35.77
C ALA A 510 -19.72 -20.15 35.49
N VAL A 511 -19.29 -20.68 34.35
CA VAL A 511 -19.20 -22.13 34.13
C VAL A 511 -17.81 -22.45 33.61
N SER A 512 -16.95 -22.90 34.52
CA SER A 512 -15.70 -23.61 34.25
C SER A 512 -16.00 -25.08 33.97
N ALA A 513 -15.59 -25.59 32.81
CA ALA A 513 -15.55 -27.02 32.52
C ALA A 513 -14.08 -27.47 32.48
N GLU A 514 -13.68 -28.20 33.51
CA GLU A 514 -12.46 -29.00 33.56
C GLU A 514 -12.62 -30.25 32.69
N LEU A 515 -11.60 -30.57 31.90
CA LEU A 515 -11.33 -31.94 31.43
C LEU A 515 -9.84 -32.23 31.61
N SER A 516 -9.58 -33.10 32.58
CA SER A 516 -8.32 -33.80 32.85
C SER A 516 -8.20 -35.07 31.99
N LEU A 517 -7.08 -35.80 32.18
CA LEU A 517 -6.62 -37.09 31.61
C LEU A 517 -5.60 -36.90 30.47
N ASP A 518 -4.41 -37.51 30.43
CA ASP A 518 -3.76 -38.49 31.30
C ASP A 518 -2.24 -38.51 31.01
N ASP A 519 -1.48 -38.96 32.01
CA ASP A 519 -0.05 -39.24 31.99
C ASP A 519 0.35 -40.32 30.96
N ALA A 520 1.51 -40.14 30.33
CA ALA A 520 2.28 -41.25 29.75
C ALA A 520 3.78 -41.01 29.92
N ASP A 521 4.26 -41.62 31.00
CA ASP A 521 5.62 -41.82 31.48
C ASP A 521 6.43 -42.67 30.47
N LEU A 522 7.57 -42.18 29.99
CA LEU A 522 8.58 -43.01 29.31
C LEU A 522 9.99 -42.59 29.73
N SER A 523 10.55 -43.43 30.58
CA SER A 523 11.92 -43.48 31.09
C SER A 523 12.96 -43.60 29.99
N LEU A 524 14.00 -42.78 30.07
CA LEU A 524 15.24 -42.86 29.30
C LEU A 524 16.23 -43.80 30.00
N ASP A 525 16.46 -44.98 29.43
CA ASP A 525 17.61 -45.83 29.77
C ASP A 525 18.83 -45.45 28.92
N LEU A 526 19.92 -45.18 29.62
CA LEU A 526 21.25 -44.93 29.08
C LEU A 526 21.97 -46.27 28.94
N GLU A 527 22.26 -46.69 27.71
CA GLU A 527 23.26 -47.73 27.45
C GLU A 527 24.45 -47.17 26.66
N GLU A 528 25.61 -47.27 27.28
CA GLU A 528 26.93 -47.09 26.69
C GLU A 528 27.24 -48.26 25.76
N GLU A 529 27.51 -48.00 24.47
CA GLU A 529 28.20 -48.96 23.61
C GLU A 529 29.42 -48.35 22.90
N SER A 530 30.46 -49.18 22.90
CA SER A 530 31.85 -49.00 22.47
C SER A 530 32.05 -48.82 20.95
N PRO A 531 33.24 -48.35 20.51
CA PRO A 531 33.46 -47.93 19.12
C PRO A 531 33.82 -49.11 18.21
N ALA A 532 32.95 -49.40 17.25
CA ALA A 532 33.25 -50.30 16.13
C ALA A 532 33.55 -49.50 14.85
N GLU A 533 34.68 -49.84 14.22
CA GLU A 533 35.20 -49.28 12.98
C GLU A 533 34.19 -49.34 11.82
N GLN A 534 33.66 -48.18 11.41
CA GLN A 534 32.84 -48.05 10.22
C GLN A 534 33.71 -47.68 9.00
N ARG A 535 33.77 -48.63 8.06
CA ARG A 535 34.19 -48.40 6.67
C ARG A 535 33.37 -47.27 6.07
N VAL A 536 34.06 -46.26 5.53
CA VAL A 536 33.50 -45.16 4.74
C VAL A 536 32.82 -45.72 3.49
N GLN A 537 31.51 -45.98 3.57
CA GLN A 537 30.66 -46.07 2.40
C GLN A 537 30.45 -44.66 1.86
N LYS A 538 30.81 -44.46 0.59
CA LYS A 538 30.56 -43.22 -0.14
C LYS A 538 29.04 -42.97 -0.16
N PRO A 539 28.52 -41.88 0.42
CA PRO A 539 27.08 -41.63 0.46
C PRO A 539 26.53 -41.56 -0.96
N ALA A 540 25.38 -42.21 -1.19
CA ALA A 540 24.63 -42.07 -2.42
C ALA A 540 24.32 -40.58 -2.67
N PRO A 541 24.42 -40.09 -3.92
CA PRO A 541 24.14 -38.68 -4.22
C PRO A 541 22.69 -38.36 -3.82
N GLN A 542 22.53 -37.50 -2.82
CA GLN A 542 21.23 -36.92 -2.47
C GLN A 542 20.77 -36.06 -3.65
N ILE A 543 19.73 -36.51 -4.34
CA ILE A 543 19.08 -35.74 -5.41
C ILE A 543 18.54 -34.46 -4.77
N THR A 544 19.20 -33.33 -5.06
CA THR A 544 18.77 -32.03 -4.55
C THR A 544 17.59 -31.55 -5.40
N GLN A 545 16.47 -31.20 -4.77
CA GLN A 545 15.30 -30.65 -5.44
C GLN A 545 15.64 -29.33 -6.14
N THR A 546 15.12 -29.14 -7.36
CA THR A 546 15.21 -27.86 -8.08
C THR A 546 14.56 -26.74 -7.29
N ARG A 547 15.23 -25.59 -7.23
CA ARG A 547 14.72 -24.40 -6.54
C ARG A 547 13.61 -23.75 -7.35
N THR A 548 12.43 -23.57 -6.75
CA THR A 548 11.25 -23.01 -7.42
C THR A 548 10.57 -21.87 -6.66
N GLU A 549 10.80 -21.72 -5.36
CA GLU A 549 10.11 -20.74 -4.52
C GLU A 549 11.04 -19.63 -4.01
N PHE A 550 10.78 -18.39 -4.42
CA PHE A 550 11.60 -17.23 -4.09
C PHE A 550 10.78 -16.10 -3.43
N PRO A 551 10.22 -16.31 -2.21
CA PRO A 551 9.62 -15.24 -1.42
C PRO A 551 10.66 -14.16 -1.09
N GLU A 552 10.22 -12.92 -1.23
CA GLU A 552 11.05 -11.74 -0.99
C GLU A 552 10.79 -11.11 0.39
N VAL A 553 9.65 -11.44 1.01
CA VAL A 553 9.33 -11.17 2.41
C VAL A 553 9.10 -12.51 3.08
N LEU A 554 9.92 -12.83 4.09
CA LEU A 554 9.87 -14.10 4.81
C LEU A 554 8.98 -14.03 6.04
N PHE A 555 8.92 -12.86 6.68
CA PHE A 555 8.10 -12.65 7.88
C PHE A 555 7.74 -11.17 8.02
N TYR A 556 6.49 -10.91 8.39
CA TYR A 556 6.02 -9.56 8.72
C TYR A 556 4.85 -9.64 9.71
N ASP A 557 5.11 -9.39 10.99
CA ASP A 557 4.07 -9.44 12.02
C ASP A 557 4.44 -8.63 13.29
N ILE A 558 3.46 -8.38 14.15
CA ILE A 558 3.66 -7.82 15.49
C ILE A 558 3.80 -8.97 16.49
N VAL A 559 4.97 -9.07 17.09
CA VAL A 559 5.34 -10.09 18.06
C VAL A 559 5.24 -9.49 19.47
N PRO A 560 4.39 -10.03 20.36
CA PRO A 560 4.38 -9.61 21.76
C PRO A 560 5.62 -10.17 22.47
N VAL A 561 6.47 -9.30 23.00
CA VAL A 561 7.73 -9.66 23.67
C VAL A 561 7.69 -9.24 25.14
N CYS A 562 7.82 -10.21 26.05
CA CYS A 562 8.02 -9.97 27.48
C CYS A 562 9.44 -10.40 27.84
N ALA A 563 10.30 -9.44 28.20
CA ALA A 563 11.76 -9.58 28.34
C ALA A 563 12.49 -10.08 27.07
N ALA A 564 12.25 -11.31 26.62
CA ALA A 564 12.79 -11.87 25.39
C ALA A 564 11.83 -12.87 24.73
N LYS A 565 11.93 -13.02 23.41
CA LYS A 565 11.16 -13.99 22.63
C LYS A 565 11.96 -14.48 21.42
N GLU A 566 11.87 -15.78 21.14
CA GLU A 566 12.39 -16.37 19.91
C GLU A 566 11.24 -16.53 18.91
N VAL A 567 11.52 -16.18 17.66
CA VAL A 567 10.60 -16.32 16.52
C VAL A 567 11.28 -17.21 15.50
N GLU A 568 10.62 -18.31 15.17
CA GLU A 568 11.09 -19.29 14.19
C GLU A 568 10.44 -19.00 12.83
N ILE A 569 11.26 -18.84 11.79
CA ILE A 569 10.82 -18.47 10.45
C ILE A 569 11.36 -19.51 9.46
N SER A 570 10.47 -20.29 8.85
CA SER A 570 10.87 -21.30 7.87
C SER A 570 11.32 -20.65 6.56
N LEU A 571 12.56 -20.94 6.15
CA LEU A 571 13.13 -20.43 4.90
C LEU A 571 12.72 -21.31 3.72
N SER A 572 12.53 -20.69 2.56
CA SER A 572 12.26 -21.36 1.29
C SER A 572 13.56 -21.68 0.51
N ASP A 573 13.48 -21.69 -0.82
CA ASP A 573 14.62 -21.82 -1.74
C ASP A 573 15.37 -20.50 -2.03
N SER A 574 14.93 -19.39 -1.43
CA SER A 574 15.55 -18.08 -1.62
C SER A 574 17.00 -18.06 -1.15
N LEU A 575 17.89 -17.57 -2.01
CA LEU A 575 19.29 -17.26 -1.66
C LEU A 575 19.46 -15.75 -1.74
N GLY A 576 19.89 -15.14 -0.64
CA GLY A 576 19.71 -13.70 -0.43
C GLY A 576 20.45 -13.21 0.79
N THR A 577 20.74 -11.91 0.82
CA THR A 577 20.91 -11.22 2.09
C THR A 577 19.54 -10.68 2.48
N PHE A 578 19.06 -11.06 3.65
CA PHE A 578 17.80 -10.60 4.20
C PHE A 578 18.06 -9.60 5.32
N THR A 579 17.36 -8.48 5.29
CA THR A 579 17.34 -7.52 6.39
C THR A 579 16.30 -7.97 7.41
N ILE A 580 16.71 -8.01 8.67
CA ILE A 580 15.83 -8.24 9.83
C ILE A 580 15.70 -6.90 10.54
N GLU A 581 14.54 -6.29 10.46
CA GLU A 581 14.22 -5.01 11.11
C GLU A 581 13.20 -5.25 12.20
N ALA A 582 13.43 -4.70 13.39
CA ALA A 582 12.48 -4.73 14.47
C ALA A 582 12.21 -3.33 15.02
N PHE A 583 10.96 -3.05 15.32
CA PHE A 583 10.51 -1.78 15.91
C PHE A 583 9.61 -2.08 17.10
N ALA A 584 9.86 -1.41 18.23
CA ALA A 584 9.14 -1.60 19.47
C ALA A 584 8.61 -0.27 19.98
N MET A 585 7.39 -0.27 20.52
CA MET A 585 6.73 0.90 21.09
C MET A 585 6.01 0.55 22.39
N LEU A 586 6.15 1.40 23.41
CA LEU A 586 5.48 1.26 24.69
C LEU A 586 5.25 2.65 25.30
N ASP A 587 4.02 2.97 25.71
CA ASP A 587 3.70 4.21 26.44
C ASP A 587 4.22 5.51 25.77
N GLY A 588 4.31 5.52 24.43
CA GLY A 588 4.86 6.63 23.65
C GLY A 588 6.37 6.71 23.56
N ASP A 589 7.08 5.74 24.14
CA ASP A 589 8.49 5.48 23.89
C ASP A 589 8.66 4.49 22.73
N TRP A 590 9.60 4.76 21.83
CA TRP A 590 9.91 3.85 20.72
C TRP A 590 11.41 3.71 20.46
N THR A 591 11.79 2.55 19.92
CA THR A 591 13.15 2.23 19.46
C THR A 591 13.07 1.29 18.27
N GLN A 592 14.09 1.33 17.42
CA GLN A 592 14.25 0.42 16.30
C GLN A 592 15.64 -0.21 16.34
N ASN A 593 15.75 -1.46 15.91
CA ASN A 593 17.03 -2.11 15.69
C ASN A 593 16.98 -2.96 14.41
N ARG A 594 18.14 -3.26 13.85
CA ARG A 594 18.25 -4.06 12.63
C ARG A 594 19.50 -4.92 12.63
N THR A 595 19.39 -6.07 11.98
CA THR A 595 20.50 -6.94 11.63
C THR A 595 20.27 -7.53 10.24
N SER A 596 21.16 -8.40 9.79
CA SER A 596 21.04 -9.05 8.48
C SER A 596 21.48 -10.51 8.58
N VAL A 597 20.82 -11.37 7.82
CA VAL A 597 21.18 -12.78 7.67
C VAL A 597 21.46 -13.08 6.20
N VAL A 598 22.52 -13.83 5.94
CA VAL A 598 22.84 -14.35 4.61
C VAL A 598 22.30 -15.77 4.48
N VAL A 599 21.34 -15.98 3.59
CA VAL A 599 20.86 -17.31 3.21
C VAL A 599 21.67 -17.77 2.00
N ASP A 600 22.55 -18.75 2.22
CA ASP A 600 23.50 -19.21 1.20
C ASP A 600 23.81 -20.70 1.32
N LYS A 601 24.44 -21.25 0.29
CA LYS A 601 24.88 -22.64 0.25
C LYS A 601 26.23 -22.81 -0.45
N PRO A 602 27.02 -23.82 -0.05
CA PRO A 602 28.39 -23.99 -0.54
C PRO A 602 28.47 -24.36 -2.04
N VAL A 603 27.41 -24.98 -2.58
CA VAL A 603 27.25 -25.28 -4.00
C VAL A 603 26.04 -24.56 -4.52
N ARG A 604 26.25 -23.61 -5.43
CA ARG A 604 25.22 -22.68 -5.88
C ARG A 604 25.34 -22.36 -7.35
N VAL A 605 24.19 -22.33 -8.03
CA VAL A 605 24.03 -21.77 -9.37
C VAL A 605 23.04 -20.61 -9.34
N ASP A 606 23.37 -19.48 -9.94
CA ASP A 606 22.42 -18.40 -10.20
C ASP A 606 22.29 -18.21 -11.71
N LEU A 607 21.06 -17.98 -12.17
CA LEU A 607 20.75 -17.77 -13.58
C LEU A 607 20.08 -16.40 -13.74
N GLU A 608 20.75 -15.49 -14.43
CA GLU A 608 20.21 -14.18 -14.81
C GLU A 608 19.87 -14.19 -16.30
N VAL A 609 18.56 -14.18 -16.58
CA VAL A 609 17.99 -14.05 -17.92
C VAL A 609 16.85 -13.03 -17.88
N PRO A 610 16.63 -12.25 -18.95
CA PRO A 610 15.46 -11.38 -19.05
C PRO A 610 14.16 -12.21 -19.11
N PRO A 611 13.00 -11.62 -18.78
CA PRO A 611 11.71 -12.33 -18.84
C PRO A 611 11.27 -12.65 -20.28
N ALA A 612 11.78 -11.94 -21.28
CA ALA A 612 11.46 -12.19 -22.68
C ALA A 612 12.63 -11.80 -23.61
N VAL A 613 12.82 -12.57 -24.69
CA VAL A 613 13.82 -12.33 -25.75
C VAL A 613 13.23 -12.70 -27.09
N HIS A 614 13.35 -11.81 -28.08
CA HIS A 614 12.96 -12.14 -29.45
C HIS A 614 14.02 -13.01 -30.14
N LEU A 615 13.63 -13.90 -31.05
CA LEU A 615 14.53 -14.89 -31.68
C LEU A 615 15.74 -14.25 -32.39
N ASP A 616 15.56 -13.07 -32.97
CA ASP A 616 16.61 -12.34 -33.69
C ASP A 616 17.47 -11.46 -32.78
N ASP A 617 17.11 -11.32 -31.50
CA ASP A 617 17.83 -10.49 -30.57
C ASP A 617 19.09 -11.19 -30.06
N LYS A 618 20.17 -10.43 -30.02
CA LYS A 618 21.39 -10.86 -29.34
C LYS A 618 21.36 -10.35 -27.90
N VAL A 619 20.77 -11.17 -27.03
CA VAL A 619 20.71 -10.88 -25.60
C VAL A 619 21.67 -11.80 -24.85
N VAL A 620 22.39 -11.21 -23.90
CA VAL A 620 23.34 -11.93 -23.05
C VAL A 620 22.67 -12.30 -21.75
N GLY A 621 22.75 -13.58 -21.40
CA GLY A 621 22.37 -14.12 -20.10
C GLY A 621 23.63 -14.50 -19.33
N ARG A 622 23.51 -14.61 -18.02
CA ARG A 622 24.64 -14.92 -17.13
C ARG A 622 24.29 -16.10 -16.25
N LEU A 623 25.20 -17.08 -16.21
CA LEU A 623 25.17 -18.18 -15.27
C LEU A 623 26.34 -18.01 -14.31
N ARG A 624 26.06 -18.00 -13.02
CA ARG A 624 27.10 -17.99 -11.98
C ARG A 624 27.13 -19.33 -11.27
N ALA A 625 28.33 -19.85 -11.07
CA ALA A 625 28.54 -21.10 -10.35
C ALA A 625 29.59 -20.93 -9.25
N ILE A 626 29.25 -21.39 -8.06
CA ILE A 626 30.11 -21.37 -6.87
C ILE A 626 30.13 -22.77 -6.27
N THR A 627 31.32 -23.30 -6.00
CA THR A 627 31.49 -24.59 -5.31
C THR A 627 32.59 -24.50 -4.26
N ARG A 628 32.55 -25.37 -3.24
CA ARG A 628 33.53 -25.39 -2.14
C ARG A 628 34.91 -25.82 -2.63
N SER A 629 34.98 -26.79 -3.53
CA SER A 629 36.24 -27.31 -4.06
C SER A 629 36.93 -26.40 -5.07
N ARG A 630 36.30 -25.26 -5.40
CA ARG A 630 36.70 -24.39 -6.52
C ARG A 630 36.68 -25.10 -7.87
N LYS A 631 36.04 -26.27 -7.97
CA LYS A 631 35.83 -26.99 -9.23
C LYS A 631 34.38 -27.44 -9.32
N ALA A 632 33.75 -27.17 -10.45
CA ALA A 632 32.37 -27.51 -10.69
C ALA A 632 32.19 -28.22 -12.01
N ARG A 633 31.19 -29.10 -12.08
CA ARG A 633 30.57 -29.51 -13.33
C ARG A 633 29.31 -28.68 -13.50
N VAL A 634 29.25 -27.87 -14.56
CA VAL A 634 28.07 -27.06 -14.88
C VAL A 634 27.39 -27.57 -16.13
N THR A 635 26.06 -27.60 -16.09
CA THR A 635 25.19 -27.90 -17.23
C THR A 635 24.17 -26.77 -17.36
N LEU A 636 23.96 -26.28 -18.59
CA LEU A 636 22.89 -25.33 -18.91
C LEU A 636 22.10 -25.84 -20.10
N MET A 637 20.80 -26.02 -19.91
CA MET A 637 19.87 -26.53 -20.90
C MET A 637 18.81 -25.48 -21.20
N CYS A 638 18.35 -25.40 -22.45
CA CYS A 638 17.15 -24.69 -22.87
C CYS A 638 16.26 -25.69 -23.61
N ASP A 639 15.04 -25.92 -23.11
CA ASP A 639 14.11 -26.94 -23.65
C ASP A 639 14.78 -28.31 -23.83
N GLY A 640 15.59 -28.71 -22.85
CA GLY A 640 16.34 -29.98 -22.87
C GLY A 640 17.53 -30.04 -23.82
N LYS A 641 17.91 -28.92 -24.48
CA LYS A 641 19.09 -28.84 -25.35
C LYS A 641 20.22 -28.06 -24.69
N PRO A 642 21.49 -28.51 -24.79
CA PRO A 642 22.63 -27.77 -24.24
C PRO A 642 22.76 -26.36 -24.83
N VAL A 643 23.07 -25.38 -23.97
CA VAL A 643 23.27 -23.98 -24.36
C VAL A 643 24.76 -23.70 -24.53
N ALA A 644 25.13 -23.01 -25.61
CA ALA A 644 26.50 -22.59 -25.86
C ALA A 644 26.84 -21.28 -25.14
N LEU A 645 28.05 -21.22 -24.59
CA LEU A 645 28.69 -19.99 -24.14
C LEU A 645 28.87 -19.02 -25.31
N ARG A 646 29.07 -17.74 -24.98
CA ARG A 646 29.26 -16.67 -25.97
C ARG A 646 30.46 -16.91 -26.92
N ASP A 647 31.43 -17.72 -26.49
CA ASP A 647 32.61 -18.13 -27.27
C ASP A 647 32.36 -19.39 -28.14
N GLY A 648 31.14 -19.96 -28.11
CA GLY A 648 30.72 -21.08 -28.93
C GLY A 648 30.83 -22.46 -28.26
N ASN A 649 31.37 -22.55 -27.04
CA ASN A 649 31.51 -23.83 -26.35
C ASN A 649 30.20 -24.26 -25.66
N PRO A 650 29.62 -25.44 -25.96
CA PRO A 650 28.43 -25.93 -25.25
C PRO A 650 28.74 -26.17 -23.77
N ILE A 651 27.81 -25.76 -22.89
CA ILE A 651 27.87 -26.06 -21.45
C ILE A 651 27.31 -27.47 -21.22
N ASP A 652 28.04 -28.48 -21.71
CA ASP A 652 27.80 -29.88 -21.36
C ASP A 652 28.94 -30.36 -20.47
N ALA A 653 28.67 -30.43 -19.17
CA ALA A 653 29.56 -30.98 -18.15
C ALA A 653 31.00 -30.38 -18.12
N LEU A 654 31.15 -29.07 -18.32
CA LEU A 654 32.44 -28.41 -18.21
C LEU A 654 32.96 -28.49 -16.77
N SER A 655 34.15 -29.10 -16.57
CA SER A 655 34.89 -28.95 -15.32
C SER A 655 35.55 -27.58 -15.32
N ILE A 656 34.98 -26.66 -14.57
CA ILE A 656 35.40 -25.25 -14.52
C ILE A 656 35.87 -24.89 -13.12
N ASP A 657 36.87 -24.01 -13.06
CA ASP A 657 37.27 -23.42 -11.80
C ASP A 657 36.18 -22.45 -11.34
N THR A 658 35.77 -22.54 -10.07
CA THR A 658 34.78 -21.65 -9.45
C THR A 658 35.44 -20.78 -8.37
N PRO A 659 34.89 -19.59 -8.05
CA PRO A 659 33.70 -18.96 -8.61
C PRO A 659 33.87 -18.53 -10.08
N VAL A 660 32.82 -18.67 -10.88
CA VAL A 660 32.83 -18.30 -12.29
C VAL A 660 31.51 -17.66 -12.71
N GLU A 661 31.59 -16.70 -13.62
CA GLU A 661 30.47 -16.11 -14.33
C GLU A 661 30.62 -16.45 -15.81
N LEU A 662 29.61 -17.10 -16.37
CA LEU A 662 29.56 -17.59 -17.73
C LEU A 662 28.49 -16.81 -18.50
N ALA A 663 28.89 -16.17 -19.60
CA ALA A 663 27.97 -15.47 -20.49
C ALA A 663 27.51 -16.37 -21.63
N PHE A 664 26.23 -16.32 -21.97
CA PHE A 664 25.63 -17.08 -23.07
C PHE A 664 24.57 -16.26 -23.81
N TYR A 665 24.20 -16.69 -25.01
CA TYR A 665 23.11 -16.07 -25.75
C TYR A 665 21.76 -16.63 -25.31
N VAL A 666 20.85 -15.74 -24.89
CA VAL A 666 19.50 -16.10 -24.45
C VAL A 666 18.57 -16.19 -25.65
N LYS A 667 17.63 -17.13 -25.59
CA LYS A 667 16.50 -17.31 -26.49
C LYS A 667 15.23 -17.49 -25.67
N SER A 668 14.07 -17.45 -26.30
CA SER A 668 12.84 -17.92 -25.65
C SER A 668 12.93 -19.43 -25.37
N GLY A 669 12.35 -19.87 -24.24
CA GLY A 669 12.35 -21.27 -23.79
C GLY A 669 12.51 -21.42 -22.28
N THR A 670 12.48 -22.67 -21.81
CA THR A 670 12.70 -23.02 -20.40
C THR A 670 14.16 -23.37 -20.17
N TYR A 671 14.84 -22.54 -19.38
CA TYR A 671 16.23 -22.75 -19.01
C TYR A 671 16.34 -23.55 -17.71
N SER A 672 17.18 -24.58 -17.72
CA SER A 672 17.55 -25.34 -16.52
C SER A 672 19.07 -25.31 -16.36
N ALA A 673 19.54 -24.76 -15.25
CA ALA A 673 20.95 -24.71 -14.91
C ALA A 673 21.23 -25.64 -13.73
N THR A 674 22.26 -26.47 -13.83
CA THR A 674 22.69 -27.37 -12.76
C THR A 674 24.18 -27.23 -12.53
N VAL A 675 24.59 -27.17 -11.26
CA VAL A 675 25.99 -27.21 -10.84
C VAL A 675 26.22 -28.38 -9.89
N ALA A 676 27.36 -29.05 -10.02
CA ALA A 676 27.81 -30.10 -9.12
C ALA A 676 29.26 -29.84 -8.67
N ASP A 677 29.55 -29.91 -7.37
CA ASP A 677 30.92 -29.83 -6.87
C ASP A 677 31.69 -31.10 -7.25
N SER A 678 32.84 -30.94 -7.89
CA SER A 678 33.62 -32.06 -8.43
C SER A 678 34.21 -32.98 -7.35
N SER A 679 34.34 -32.50 -6.11
CA SER A 679 34.91 -33.25 -4.99
C SER A 679 33.85 -33.88 -4.08
N THR A 680 32.79 -33.12 -3.75
CA THR A 680 31.76 -33.57 -2.80
C THR A 680 30.58 -34.26 -3.49
N GLY A 681 30.34 -33.94 -4.77
CA GLY A 681 29.16 -34.40 -5.50
C GLY A 681 27.85 -33.68 -5.11
N GLU A 682 27.91 -32.69 -4.22
CA GLU A 682 26.77 -31.86 -3.86
C GLU A 682 26.32 -31.03 -5.08
N THR A 683 25.00 -30.84 -5.24
CA THR A 683 24.41 -30.23 -6.43
C THR A 683 23.46 -29.09 -6.11
N ASP A 684 23.29 -28.17 -7.06
CA ASP A 684 22.21 -27.18 -7.08
C ASP A 684 21.62 -27.07 -8.49
N SER A 685 20.31 -26.87 -8.59
CA SER A 685 19.60 -26.62 -9.84
C SER A 685 18.58 -25.49 -9.70
N ILE A 686 18.43 -24.73 -10.78
CA ILE A 686 17.44 -23.66 -10.93
C ILE A 686 16.80 -23.73 -12.33
N GLU A 687 15.51 -23.43 -12.40
CA GLU A 687 14.76 -23.35 -13.65
C GLU A 687 14.15 -21.95 -13.83
N VAL A 688 14.25 -21.38 -15.03
CA VAL A 688 13.71 -20.06 -15.38
C VAL A 688 13.11 -20.09 -16.78
N VAL A 689 11.93 -19.51 -16.96
CA VAL A 689 11.25 -19.41 -18.27
C VAL A 689 11.51 -18.05 -18.90
N VAL A 690 11.88 -18.04 -20.18
CA VAL A 690 12.06 -16.83 -21.00
C VAL A 690 11.01 -16.83 -22.12
N GLY A 691 10.14 -15.82 -22.14
CA GLY A 691 9.12 -15.64 -23.18
C GLY A 691 9.63 -14.93 -24.44
N GLU A 692 8.70 -14.55 -25.32
CA GLU A 692 8.96 -13.66 -26.45
C GLU A 692 8.26 -12.31 -26.21
N PRO A 693 8.87 -11.16 -26.58
CA PRO A 693 8.20 -9.87 -26.45
C PRO A 693 6.89 -9.87 -27.23
N GLY A 694 5.79 -9.54 -26.55
CA GLY A 694 4.47 -9.49 -27.16
C GLY A 694 3.78 -10.86 -27.33
N LYS A 695 4.42 -11.98 -26.99
CA LYS A 695 3.77 -13.30 -26.95
C LYS A 695 3.77 -13.88 -25.55
N PHE A 696 2.57 -14.07 -25.01
CA PHE A 696 2.39 -14.49 -23.63
C PHE A 696 1.65 -15.82 -23.60
N LYS A 697 2.31 -16.82 -23.04
CA LYS A 697 1.73 -18.14 -22.83
C LYS A 697 1.16 -18.20 -21.42
N SER A 698 -0.12 -18.55 -21.32
CA SER A 698 -0.81 -18.76 -20.06
C SER A 698 -1.55 -20.10 -20.10
N TYR A 699 -1.80 -20.67 -18.92
CA TYR A 699 -2.63 -21.87 -18.81
C TYR A 699 -4.07 -21.44 -18.58
N ALA A 700 -4.91 -21.53 -19.61
CA ALA A 700 -6.34 -21.29 -19.48
C ALA A 700 -7.00 -22.51 -18.83
N LYS A 701 -7.83 -22.26 -17.82
CA LYS A 701 -8.62 -23.29 -17.13
C LYS A 701 -10.09 -23.11 -17.49
N GLU A 702 -10.50 -23.82 -18.51
CA GLU A 702 -11.87 -23.78 -19.05
C GLU A 702 -12.78 -24.69 -18.23
N LEU A 703 -14.03 -24.28 -18.05
CA LEU A 703 -15.07 -25.14 -17.50
C LEU A 703 -15.91 -25.71 -18.65
N CYS A 704 -16.02 -27.04 -18.73
CA CYS A 704 -16.86 -27.72 -19.69
C CYS A 704 -17.92 -28.58 -18.98
N LEU A 705 -19.16 -28.45 -19.42
CA LEU A 705 -20.33 -29.21 -18.98
C LEU A 705 -20.65 -30.28 -20.01
N LEU A 706 -20.47 -31.55 -19.66
CA LEU A 706 -20.72 -32.69 -20.54
C LEU A 706 -22.08 -33.32 -20.25
N GLN A 707 -22.91 -33.42 -21.30
CA GLN A 707 -24.22 -34.09 -21.30
C GLN A 707 -24.08 -35.60 -21.63
N PRO A 708 -25.12 -36.43 -21.35
CA PRO A 708 -25.09 -37.85 -21.69
C PRO A 708 -24.76 -38.09 -23.17
N GLY A 709 -23.82 -39.02 -23.43
CA GLY A 709 -23.31 -39.35 -24.76
C GLY A 709 -22.28 -38.37 -25.33
N LYS A 710 -21.81 -37.39 -24.55
CA LYS A 710 -20.67 -36.52 -24.91
C LYS A 710 -19.40 -37.00 -24.24
N SER A 711 -18.27 -36.83 -24.93
CA SER A 711 -16.95 -37.18 -24.44
C SER A 711 -15.90 -36.12 -24.76
N ILE A 712 -14.81 -36.13 -23.99
CA ILE A 712 -13.61 -35.30 -24.19
C ILE A 712 -12.37 -36.15 -23.90
N SER A 713 -11.29 -35.95 -24.66
CA SER A 713 -10.01 -36.66 -24.48
C SER A 713 -8.81 -35.76 -24.73
N LEU A 714 -7.66 -36.12 -24.15
CA LEU A 714 -6.38 -35.44 -24.36
C LEU A 714 -5.89 -35.50 -25.83
N GLU A 715 -6.38 -36.46 -26.61
CA GLU A 715 -6.04 -36.59 -28.04
C GLU A 715 -6.67 -35.49 -28.91
N THR A 716 -7.64 -34.74 -28.37
CA THR A 716 -8.13 -33.54 -29.03
C THR A 716 -7.06 -32.44 -28.96
N ALA A 717 -6.79 -31.78 -30.09
CA ALA A 717 -5.67 -30.85 -30.20
C ALA A 717 -5.75 -29.76 -29.09
N ASP A 718 -4.62 -29.60 -28.40
CA ASP A 718 -4.31 -28.54 -27.43
C ASP A 718 -4.93 -28.67 -26.02
N ILE A 719 -5.22 -29.89 -25.54
CA ILE A 719 -5.54 -30.15 -24.12
C ILE A 719 -4.31 -30.68 -23.38
N LEU A 720 -3.96 -30.05 -22.25
CA LEU A 720 -2.84 -30.47 -21.39
C LEU A 720 -3.27 -31.44 -20.29
N SER A 721 -4.40 -31.14 -19.65
CA SER A 721 -4.98 -31.95 -18.59
C SER A 721 -6.50 -31.83 -18.53
N LEU A 722 -7.13 -32.92 -18.10
CA LEU A 722 -8.55 -33.01 -17.80
C LEU A 722 -8.73 -33.32 -16.31
N ARG A 723 -9.73 -32.71 -15.69
CA ARG A 723 -10.10 -33.01 -14.31
C ARG A 723 -11.60 -32.94 -14.12
N VAL A 724 -12.19 -34.01 -13.58
CA VAL A 724 -13.59 -33.97 -13.12
C VAL A 724 -13.65 -33.09 -11.86
N LEU A 725 -14.55 -32.13 -11.84
CA LEU A 725 -14.74 -31.23 -10.69
C LEU A 725 -15.80 -31.79 -9.74
N PRO A 726 -15.62 -31.66 -8.42
CA PRO A 726 -16.63 -32.08 -7.44
C PRO A 726 -17.83 -31.13 -7.37
N ASN A 727 -17.65 -29.87 -7.76
CA ASN A 727 -18.65 -28.82 -7.80
C ASN A 727 -18.07 -27.59 -8.53
N PHE A 728 -18.86 -26.52 -8.62
CA PHE A 728 -18.46 -25.26 -9.25
C PHE A 728 -17.80 -24.24 -8.30
N ASN A 729 -17.55 -24.57 -7.02
CA ASN A 729 -17.09 -23.57 -6.05
C ASN A 729 -15.71 -23.03 -6.42
N THR A 730 -14.74 -23.89 -6.80
CA THR A 730 -13.40 -23.42 -7.20
C THR A 730 -13.39 -22.51 -8.42
N PRO A 731 -14.00 -22.86 -9.57
CA PRO A 731 -14.05 -21.94 -10.72
C PRO A 731 -14.86 -20.67 -10.42
N PHE A 732 -15.93 -20.77 -9.62
CA PHE A 732 -16.71 -19.60 -9.23
C PHE A 732 -15.93 -18.65 -8.31
N ASP A 733 -15.24 -19.18 -7.31
CA ASP A 733 -14.38 -18.41 -6.40
C ASP A 733 -13.24 -17.70 -7.15
N ARG A 734 -12.62 -18.36 -8.13
CA ARG A 734 -11.64 -17.74 -9.02
C ARG A 734 -12.24 -16.58 -9.83
N LEU A 735 -13.41 -16.80 -10.46
CA LEU A 735 -14.10 -15.76 -11.23
C LEU A 735 -14.46 -14.54 -10.37
N MET A 736 -15.03 -14.77 -9.17
CA MET A 736 -15.39 -13.69 -8.25
C MET A 736 -14.15 -12.94 -7.76
N THR A 737 -13.12 -13.65 -7.31
CA THR A 737 -11.88 -13.05 -6.82
C THR A 737 -11.21 -12.23 -7.93
N ALA A 738 -11.13 -12.77 -9.15
CA ALA A 738 -10.55 -12.08 -10.29
C ALA A 738 -11.39 -10.86 -10.72
N THR A 739 -12.72 -10.91 -10.61
CA THR A 739 -13.61 -9.78 -10.94
C THR A 739 -13.55 -8.68 -9.87
N ALA A 740 -13.50 -9.05 -8.59
CA ALA A 740 -13.24 -8.11 -7.50
C ALA A 740 -11.86 -7.42 -7.63
N ASN A 741 -10.95 -8.02 -8.42
CA ASN A 741 -9.58 -7.57 -8.61
C ASN A 741 -9.28 -6.87 -9.96
N TYR A 742 -10.24 -6.19 -10.58
CA TYR A 742 -9.95 -5.37 -11.79
C TYR A 742 -9.18 -4.07 -11.48
N ALA A 743 -8.27 -3.63 -12.35
CA ALA A 743 -7.29 -2.56 -12.03
C ALA A 743 -7.82 -1.15 -12.17
N HIS A 744 -8.74 -1.01 -13.12
CA HIS A 744 -9.28 0.25 -13.53
C HIS A 744 -10.63 0.40 -12.81
N LEU A 745 -10.93 1.63 -12.40
CA LEU A 745 -12.02 1.91 -11.46
C LEU A 745 -12.96 2.98 -12.01
N CYS A 746 -13.48 2.78 -13.23
CA CYS A 746 -14.66 3.56 -13.65
C CYS A 746 -15.89 3.16 -12.81
N CYS A 747 -17.04 3.82 -13.01
CA CYS A 747 -18.27 3.47 -12.30
C CYS A 747 -18.69 2.01 -12.51
N GLU A 748 -18.80 1.52 -13.75
CA GLU A 748 -19.20 0.13 -14.00
C GLU A 748 -18.25 -0.88 -13.33
N GLN A 749 -16.94 -0.67 -13.41
CA GLN A 749 -15.95 -1.57 -12.82
C GLN A 749 -16.02 -1.56 -11.29
N THR A 750 -16.27 -0.40 -10.70
CA THR A 750 -16.44 -0.25 -9.25
C THR A 750 -17.69 -1.02 -8.80
N ALA A 751 -18.81 -0.85 -9.49
CA ALA A 751 -20.04 -1.62 -9.26
C ALA A 751 -19.88 -3.13 -9.48
N ALA A 752 -19.15 -3.54 -10.52
CA ALA A 752 -18.85 -4.95 -10.81
C ALA A 752 -18.06 -5.62 -9.68
N LYS A 753 -17.07 -4.90 -9.11
CA LYS A 753 -16.32 -5.37 -7.94
C LYS A 753 -17.20 -5.52 -6.71
N ILE A 754 -18.10 -4.56 -6.47
CA ILE A 754 -19.05 -4.62 -5.36
C ILE A 754 -19.96 -5.84 -5.51
N LEU A 755 -20.44 -6.12 -6.72
CA LEU A 755 -21.25 -7.31 -7.00
C LEU A 755 -20.46 -8.59 -6.75
N ALA A 756 -19.22 -8.69 -7.25
CA ALA A 756 -18.36 -9.86 -7.00
C ALA A 756 -18.09 -10.05 -5.49
N ALA A 757 -17.76 -8.96 -4.79
CA ALA A 757 -17.54 -8.96 -3.34
C ALA A 757 -18.81 -9.31 -2.55
N THR A 758 -19.98 -8.92 -3.03
CA THR A 758 -21.27 -9.34 -2.42
C THR A 758 -21.37 -10.85 -2.39
N PHE A 759 -21.09 -11.53 -3.50
CA PHE A 759 -21.10 -12.99 -3.54
C PHE A 759 -19.92 -13.63 -2.79
N MET A 760 -18.73 -13.01 -2.79
CA MET A 760 -17.62 -13.46 -1.93
C MET A 760 -18.02 -13.44 -0.45
N TYR A 761 -18.71 -12.40 0.01
CA TYR A 761 -19.19 -12.30 1.39
C TYR A 761 -20.19 -13.42 1.71
N LEU A 762 -21.19 -13.61 0.85
CA LEU A 762 -22.22 -14.65 1.00
C LEU A 762 -21.64 -16.06 1.04
N MET A 763 -20.48 -16.28 0.41
CA MET A 763 -19.84 -17.59 0.29
C MET A 763 -18.62 -17.80 1.17
N ALA A 764 -18.21 -16.79 1.92
CA ALA A 764 -16.99 -16.82 2.70
C ALA A 764 -17.01 -17.96 3.71
N GLN A 765 -15.93 -18.75 3.72
CA GLN A 765 -15.74 -19.91 4.60
C GLN A 765 -15.12 -19.53 5.94
N ASN A 766 -14.58 -18.30 6.05
CA ASN A 766 -13.95 -17.79 7.26
C ASN A 766 -14.07 -16.26 7.36
N ASP A 767 -13.78 -15.73 8.54
CA ASP A 767 -13.88 -14.29 8.85
C ASP A 767 -12.88 -13.43 8.07
N GLY A 768 -11.75 -14.00 7.63
CA GLY A 768 -10.78 -13.29 6.79
C GLY A 768 -11.37 -12.94 5.42
N GLN A 769 -12.01 -13.93 4.78
CA GLN A 769 -12.71 -13.76 3.50
C GLN A 769 -13.91 -12.80 3.63
N ARG A 770 -14.72 -12.94 4.69
CA ARG A 770 -15.83 -12.00 4.97
C ARG A 770 -15.32 -10.56 5.09
N ARG A 771 -14.26 -10.36 5.88
CA ARG A 771 -13.63 -9.05 6.04
C ARG A 771 -13.11 -8.50 4.71
N ALA A 772 -12.40 -9.30 3.92
CA ALA A 772 -11.89 -8.87 2.62
C ALA A 772 -13.02 -8.42 1.67
N ALA A 773 -14.10 -9.20 1.58
CA ALA A 773 -15.27 -8.87 0.78
C ALA A 773 -15.98 -7.60 1.27
N GLU A 774 -16.20 -7.48 2.58
CA GLU A 774 -16.75 -6.28 3.22
C GLU A 774 -15.91 -5.04 2.87
N GLN A 775 -14.59 -5.12 2.95
CA GLN A 775 -13.70 -4.01 2.60
C GLN A 775 -13.85 -3.55 1.14
N ILE A 776 -14.03 -4.50 0.21
CA ILE A 776 -14.25 -4.18 -1.20
C ILE A 776 -15.58 -3.43 -1.39
N ILE A 777 -16.65 -3.89 -0.73
CA ILE A 777 -17.98 -3.25 -0.81
C ILE A 777 -17.91 -1.83 -0.22
N LEU A 778 -17.36 -1.66 0.97
CA LEU A 778 -17.23 -0.36 1.64
C LEU A 778 -16.46 0.65 0.78
N ALA A 779 -15.28 0.24 0.27
CA ALA A 779 -14.45 1.08 -0.58
C ALA A 779 -15.14 1.43 -1.90
N GLY A 780 -15.84 0.45 -2.50
CA GLY A 780 -16.59 0.64 -3.74
C GLY A 780 -17.72 1.66 -3.59
N ILE A 781 -18.54 1.55 -2.55
CA ILE A 781 -19.65 2.50 -2.30
C ILE A 781 -19.13 3.92 -2.05
N ALA A 782 -18.08 4.06 -1.24
CA ALA A 782 -17.44 5.36 -1.02
C ALA A 782 -16.93 6.00 -2.32
N ARG A 783 -16.52 5.18 -3.30
CA ARG A 783 -16.09 5.64 -4.61
C ARG A 783 -17.28 5.99 -5.52
N GLU A 784 -18.32 5.15 -5.59
CA GLU A 784 -19.54 5.42 -6.37
C GLU A 784 -20.21 6.73 -5.96
N ARG A 785 -20.17 7.06 -4.66
CA ARG A 785 -20.66 8.34 -4.15
C ARG A 785 -19.96 9.56 -4.75
N LYS A 786 -18.71 9.43 -5.21
CA LYS A 786 -18.00 10.53 -5.88
C LYS A 786 -18.35 10.62 -7.37
N MET A 787 -18.94 9.57 -7.93
CA MET A 787 -19.29 9.47 -9.35
C MET A 787 -20.78 9.76 -9.58
N ILE A 788 -21.66 9.58 -8.60
CA ILE A 788 -23.07 9.92 -8.74
C ILE A 788 -23.28 11.41 -9.09
N ARG A 789 -24.17 11.67 -10.03
CA ARG A 789 -24.81 12.96 -10.31
C ARG A 789 -26.30 12.76 -10.04
N PRO A 790 -26.83 13.26 -8.91
CA PRO A 790 -28.20 12.99 -8.50
C PRO A 790 -29.22 13.28 -9.59
N GLY A 791 -30.10 12.32 -9.88
CA GLY A 791 -31.13 12.41 -10.92
C GLY A 791 -30.64 12.32 -12.36
N LEU A 792 -29.33 12.12 -12.59
CA LEU A 792 -28.73 11.96 -13.93
C LEU A 792 -28.08 10.58 -14.13
N GLY A 793 -27.34 10.08 -13.13
CA GLY A 793 -26.61 8.81 -13.23
C GLY A 793 -25.19 8.88 -12.66
N PHE A 794 -24.36 7.89 -12.95
CA PHE A 794 -22.96 7.84 -12.55
C PHE A 794 -22.03 8.37 -13.64
N ALA A 795 -21.16 9.30 -13.27
CA ALA A 795 -20.05 9.74 -14.09
C ALA A 795 -19.00 8.64 -14.23
N MET A 796 -18.22 8.65 -15.32
CA MET A 796 -17.23 7.59 -15.56
C MET A 796 -16.13 7.55 -14.50
N TYR A 797 -15.68 8.71 -14.01
CA TYR A 797 -14.63 8.84 -13.01
C TYR A 797 -14.97 9.93 -11.99
N PRO A 798 -14.36 9.94 -10.78
CA PRO A 798 -14.70 10.89 -9.71
C PRO A 798 -14.57 12.38 -10.09
N ASN A 799 -13.66 12.74 -11.00
CA ASN A 799 -13.38 14.11 -11.42
C ASN A 799 -13.90 14.41 -12.84
N ASP A 800 -14.74 13.54 -13.39
CA ASP A 800 -15.37 13.69 -14.70
C ASP A 800 -16.86 14.03 -14.52
N ASP A 801 -17.42 14.81 -15.44
CA ASP A 801 -18.85 15.16 -15.47
C ASP A 801 -19.63 14.38 -16.55
N TYR A 802 -18.95 13.59 -17.37
CA TYR A 802 -19.58 12.77 -18.38
C TYR A 802 -20.33 11.56 -17.78
N ILE A 803 -21.65 11.53 -17.95
CA ILE A 803 -22.52 10.39 -17.65
C ILE A 803 -22.62 9.50 -18.90
N SER A 804 -22.25 8.23 -18.77
CA SER A 804 -22.40 7.26 -19.84
C SER A 804 -23.80 6.67 -19.86
N ASP A 805 -24.51 6.78 -20.99
CA ASP A 805 -25.81 6.14 -21.23
C ASP A 805 -25.75 4.60 -21.25
N TYR A 806 -24.55 4.02 -21.22
CA TYR A 806 -24.34 2.56 -21.24
C TYR A 806 -23.80 2.05 -19.90
N TYR A 807 -22.69 2.61 -19.40
CA TYR A 807 -22.03 2.10 -18.20
C TYR A 807 -22.74 2.50 -16.90
N SER A 808 -23.41 3.66 -16.86
CA SER A 808 -24.18 4.06 -15.68
C SER A 808 -25.36 3.12 -15.43
N PRO A 809 -26.19 2.75 -16.44
CA PRO A 809 -27.21 1.70 -16.27
C PRO A 809 -26.68 0.35 -15.79
N LEU A 810 -25.49 -0.08 -16.24
CA LEU A 810 -24.88 -1.32 -15.74
C LEU A 810 -24.53 -1.22 -14.26
N ALA A 811 -23.92 -0.11 -13.84
CA ALA A 811 -23.60 0.14 -12.44
C ALA A 811 -24.85 0.08 -11.55
N VAL A 812 -25.96 0.67 -11.99
CA VAL A 812 -27.28 0.58 -11.32
C VAL A 812 -27.70 -0.88 -11.12
N ARG A 813 -27.70 -1.69 -12.20
CA ARG A 813 -28.11 -3.11 -12.13
C ARG A 813 -27.24 -3.93 -11.18
N TYR A 814 -25.94 -3.65 -11.13
CA TYR A 814 -25.00 -4.35 -10.26
C TYR A 814 -25.18 -3.97 -8.80
N LEU A 815 -25.31 -2.68 -8.51
CA LEU A 815 -25.54 -2.17 -7.15
C LEU A 815 -26.86 -2.66 -6.55
N TRP A 816 -27.91 -2.83 -7.36
CA TRP A 816 -29.17 -3.41 -6.87
C TRP A 816 -29.02 -4.82 -6.27
N LYS A 817 -27.97 -5.58 -6.62
CA LYS A 817 -27.70 -6.90 -6.03
C LYS A 817 -27.20 -6.83 -4.58
N LEU A 818 -26.88 -5.65 -4.05
CA LEU A 818 -26.62 -5.45 -2.63
C LEU A 818 -27.82 -5.79 -1.74
N ASN A 819 -29.04 -5.84 -2.30
CA ASN A 819 -30.25 -6.22 -1.59
C ASN A 819 -30.12 -7.61 -0.94
N GLN A 820 -29.34 -8.52 -1.52
CA GLN A 820 -29.07 -9.85 -0.98
C GLN A 820 -28.35 -9.81 0.38
N LEU A 821 -27.62 -8.73 0.70
CA LEU A 821 -26.97 -8.56 2.00
C LEU A 821 -27.86 -7.86 3.02
N ASP A 822 -28.75 -6.95 2.58
CA ASP A 822 -29.62 -6.19 3.51
C ASP A 822 -30.57 -7.12 4.27
N GLU A 823 -30.93 -8.26 3.68
CA GLU A 823 -31.77 -9.30 4.27
C GLU A 823 -31.05 -10.14 5.34
N ILE A 824 -29.72 -10.06 5.46
CA ILE A 824 -28.93 -10.87 6.39
C ILE A 824 -28.86 -10.18 7.77
N PRO A 825 -29.36 -10.81 8.85
CA PRO A 825 -29.34 -10.20 10.18
C PRO A 825 -27.93 -9.96 10.73
N GLU A 826 -26.98 -10.81 10.34
CA GLU A 826 -25.64 -10.96 10.94
C GLU A 826 -24.54 -10.10 10.29
N ILE A 827 -24.86 -9.21 9.34
CA ILE A 827 -23.85 -8.31 8.76
C ILE A 827 -23.45 -7.17 9.70
N SER A 828 -22.22 -6.69 9.58
CA SER A 828 -21.71 -5.58 10.39
C SER A 828 -22.55 -4.31 10.19
N ARG A 829 -22.63 -3.45 11.22
CA ARG A 829 -23.32 -2.15 11.13
C ARG A 829 -22.75 -1.26 10.00
N PRO A 830 -21.41 -1.13 9.83
CA PRO A 830 -20.84 -0.42 8.69
C PRO A 830 -21.26 -1.00 7.33
N LEU A 831 -21.21 -2.32 7.17
CA LEU A 831 -21.61 -2.97 5.92
C LEU A 831 -23.09 -2.73 5.61
N ARG A 832 -23.98 -2.84 6.61
CA ARG A 832 -25.42 -2.56 6.43
C ARG A 832 -25.67 -1.12 5.99
N GLN A 833 -24.94 -0.16 6.57
CA GLN A 833 -25.04 1.25 6.16
C GLN A 833 -24.60 1.44 4.71
N ALA A 834 -23.46 0.87 4.31
CA ALA A 834 -22.96 0.96 2.95
C ALA A 834 -23.85 0.25 1.93
N VAL A 835 -24.43 -0.89 2.29
CA VAL A 835 -25.42 -1.60 1.46
C VAL A 835 -26.63 -0.71 1.16
N ARG A 836 -27.20 -0.07 2.19
CA ARG A 836 -28.34 0.84 2.03
C ARG A 836 -27.99 2.11 1.25
N GLU A 837 -26.81 2.67 1.50
CA GLU A 837 -26.29 3.81 0.73
C GLU A 837 -26.11 3.42 -0.75
N GLY A 838 -25.51 2.27 -1.04
CA GLY A 838 -25.35 1.76 -2.40
C GLY A 838 -26.67 1.52 -3.13
N LEU A 839 -27.66 0.95 -2.45
CA LEU A 839 -29.01 0.81 -3.00
C LEU A 839 -29.64 2.17 -3.28
N SER A 840 -29.49 3.14 -2.38
CA SER A 840 -29.98 4.51 -2.60
C SER A 840 -29.29 5.21 -3.77
N LEU A 841 -27.98 5.05 -3.92
CA LEU A 841 -27.23 5.58 -5.07
C LEU A 841 -27.73 4.96 -6.38
N ALA A 842 -27.98 3.65 -6.38
CA ALA A 842 -28.52 2.94 -7.53
C ALA A 842 -29.92 3.45 -7.90
N ASP A 843 -30.81 3.63 -6.92
CA ASP A 843 -32.17 4.15 -7.16
C ASP A 843 -32.14 5.59 -7.70
N GLN A 844 -31.29 6.47 -7.15
CA GLN A 844 -31.13 7.85 -7.66
C GLN A 844 -30.61 7.91 -9.11
N ALA A 845 -29.69 7.01 -9.47
CA ALA A 845 -29.20 6.90 -10.84
C ALA A 845 -30.24 6.25 -11.75
N ALA A 846 -31.00 5.27 -11.26
CA ALA A 846 -32.07 4.61 -11.99
C ALA A 846 -33.16 5.59 -12.43
N ASP A 847 -33.51 6.56 -11.57
CA ASP A 847 -34.47 7.62 -11.91
C ASP A 847 -34.03 8.43 -13.14
N GLY A 848 -32.73 8.78 -13.22
CA GLY A 848 -32.15 9.50 -14.35
C GLY A 848 -32.18 8.69 -15.66
N HIS A 849 -32.07 7.37 -15.56
CA HIS A 849 -32.11 6.43 -16.70
C HIS A 849 -33.51 5.84 -16.96
N MET A 850 -34.53 6.22 -16.18
CA MET A 850 -35.87 5.63 -16.22
C MET A 850 -35.89 4.10 -16.07
N MET A 851 -35.05 3.57 -15.20
CA MET A 851 -34.90 2.12 -14.98
C MET A 851 -35.78 1.62 -13.83
N GLN A 852 -36.34 0.43 -13.99
CA GLN A 852 -37.04 -0.30 -12.92
C GLN A 852 -36.23 -1.53 -12.50
N ARG A 853 -36.36 -1.94 -11.22
CA ARG A 853 -35.69 -3.15 -10.69
C ARG A 853 -36.17 -4.44 -11.36
N ILE A 854 -37.48 -4.53 -11.55
CA ILE A 854 -38.15 -5.55 -12.37
C ILE A 854 -38.84 -4.78 -13.50
N PRO A 855 -38.45 -5.00 -14.75
CA PRO A 855 -38.99 -4.25 -15.88
C PRO A 855 -40.39 -4.74 -16.27
N ASP A 856 -41.24 -3.83 -16.75
CA ASP A 856 -42.58 -4.15 -17.28
C ASP A 856 -42.56 -4.91 -18.63
N GLY A 857 -41.38 -5.04 -19.26
CA GLY A 857 -41.19 -5.73 -20.53
C GLY A 857 -39.72 -6.02 -20.85
N ILE A 858 -39.46 -6.86 -21.84
CA ILE A 858 -38.09 -7.27 -22.22
C ILE A 858 -37.61 -6.42 -23.41
N MET A 859 -36.67 -5.50 -23.17
CA MET A 859 -35.96 -4.76 -24.22
C MET A 859 -34.50 -5.23 -24.36
N THR A 860 -33.91 -5.70 -23.26
CA THR A 860 -32.52 -6.17 -23.18
C THR A 860 -32.43 -7.59 -22.62
N ILE A 861 -31.28 -8.23 -22.79
CA ILE A 861 -31.07 -9.61 -22.32
C ILE A 861 -30.97 -9.68 -20.78
N GLU A 862 -30.46 -8.63 -20.15
CA GLU A 862 -30.40 -8.46 -18.70
C GLU A 862 -31.82 -8.38 -18.11
N GLU A 863 -32.74 -7.71 -18.80
CA GLU A 863 -34.16 -7.65 -18.43
C GLU A 863 -34.86 -8.98 -18.60
N ALA A 864 -34.54 -9.73 -19.67
CA ALA A 864 -35.03 -11.10 -19.83
C ALA A 864 -34.64 -11.98 -18.65
N TYR A 865 -33.39 -11.85 -18.16
CA TYR A 865 -32.93 -12.54 -16.97
C TYR A 865 -33.63 -12.06 -15.70
N ALA A 866 -33.79 -10.75 -15.52
CA ALA A 866 -34.50 -10.19 -14.36
C ALA A 866 -35.94 -10.75 -14.26
N ILE A 867 -36.68 -10.74 -15.37
CA ILE A 867 -38.04 -11.30 -15.45
C ILE A 867 -38.02 -12.81 -15.18
N ALA A 868 -37.10 -13.56 -15.80
CA ALA A 868 -36.98 -15.00 -15.57
C ALA A 868 -36.74 -15.36 -14.08
N THR A 869 -35.98 -14.54 -13.36
CA THR A 869 -35.73 -14.76 -11.92
C THR A 869 -36.87 -14.31 -11.00
N ALA A 870 -37.59 -13.24 -11.37
CA ALA A 870 -38.68 -12.69 -10.55
C ALA A 870 -39.85 -13.67 -10.38
N GLY A 871 -40.10 -14.55 -11.38
CA GLY A 871 -41.17 -15.54 -11.34
C GLY A 871 -41.02 -16.66 -10.30
N LYS A 872 -39.89 -16.74 -9.58
CA LYS A 872 -39.63 -17.79 -8.56
C LYS A 872 -39.86 -17.36 -7.11
N ASP A 873 -39.98 -16.06 -6.84
CA ASP A 873 -40.34 -15.58 -5.50
C ASP A 873 -41.87 -15.65 -5.31
N ALA A 874 -42.28 -16.38 -4.27
CA ALA A 874 -43.62 -16.90 -4.08
C ALA A 874 -44.71 -15.82 -3.96
N TYR A 875 -45.50 -15.59 -5.02
CA TYR A 875 -46.98 -15.39 -4.96
C TYR A 875 -47.70 -15.28 -6.32
N VAL A 876 -47.02 -15.35 -7.48
CA VAL A 876 -47.65 -15.12 -8.80
C VAL A 876 -47.62 -16.38 -9.69
N VAL A 877 -48.47 -17.36 -9.36
CA VAL A 877 -48.59 -18.60 -10.16
C VAL A 877 -49.39 -18.40 -11.46
N ALA A 878 -50.08 -17.26 -11.63
CA ALA A 878 -50.97 -17.02 -12.77
C ALA A 878 -50.28 -16.45 -14.03
N THR A 879 -49.11 -15.80 -13.93
CA THR A 879 -48.40 -15.19 -15.09
C THR A 879 -47.10 -15.90 -15.47
N ALA A 880 -46.59 -16.81 -14.62
CA ALA A 880 -45.28 -17.45 -14.80
C ALA A 880 -45.09 -18.11 -16.17
N THR A 881 -46.13 -18.71 -16.77
CA THR A 881 -46.03 -19.33 -18.09
C THR A 881 -45.97 -18.33 -19.25
N GLU A 882 -46.59 -17.15 -19.11
CA GLU A 882 -46.53 -16.09 -20.14
C GLU A 882 -45.16 -15.41 -20.15
N ASP A 883 -44.62 -15.11 -18.96
CA ASP A 883 -43.29 -14.51 -18.79
C ASP A 883 -42.18 -15.46 -19.26
N GLU A 884 -42.24 -16.75 -18.92
CA GLU A 884 -41.31 -17.77 -19.41
C GLU A 884 -41.33 -17.89 -20.95
N GLN A 885 -42.51 -17.83 -21.55
CA GLN A 885 -42.67 -17.88 -23.00
C GLN A 885 -42.14 -16.61 -23.67
N ALA A 886 -42.37 -15.44 -23.08
CA ALA A 886 -41.84 -14.17 -23.56
C ALA A 886 -40.30 -14.14 -23.52
N VAL A 887 -39.69 -14.61 -22.42
CA VAL A 887 -38.22 -14.75 -22.28
C VAL A 887 -37.67 -15.68 -23.36
N ARG A 888 -38.28 -16.86 -23.53
CA ARG A 888 -37.85 -17.81 -24.56
C ARG A 888 -37.93 -17.21 -25.96
N GLN A 889 -39.06 -16.58 -26.31
CA GLN A 889 -39.26 -15.99 -27.63
C GLN A 889 -38.27 -14.84 -27.88
N PHE A 890 -37.98 -14.03 -26.87
CA PHE A 890 -36.96 -12.98 -26.97
C PHE A 890 -35.57 -13.56 -27.26
N ILE A 891 -35.16 -14.62 -26.55
CA ILE A 891 -33.87 -15.27 -26.76
C ILE A 891 -33.78 -15.94 -28.14
N GLU A 892 -34.83 -16.63 -28.58
CA GLU A 892 -34.90 -17.23 -29.93
C GLU A 892 -34.90 -16.18 -31.05
N ASN A 893 -35.35 -14.95 -30.76
CA ASN A 893 -35.23 -13.82 -31.69
C ASN A 893 -33.81 -13.25 -31.76
N LEU A 894 -32.96 -13.47 -30.75
CA LEU A 894 -31.57 -13.02 -30.71
C LEU A 894 -30.58 -14.10 -31.17
N ILE A 895 -30.86 -15.36 -30.86
CA ILE A 895 -29.93 -16.48 -31.00
C ILE A 895 -30.52 -17.57 -31.89
N GLU A 896 -29.71 -18.07 -32.82
CA GLU A 896 -30.02 -19.23 -33.64
C GLU A 896 -29.30 -20.49 -33.11
N PHE A 897 -30.06 -21.57 -32.89
CA PHE A 897 -29.59 -22.86 -32.34
C PHE A 897 -29.48 -23.97 -33.40
N SER A 898 -29.43 -23.64 -34.69
CA SER A 898 -29.49 -24.62 -35.80
C SER A 898 -28.18 -25.40 -36.03
N GLY A 899 -27.08 -25.01 -35.38
CA GLY A 899 -25.74 -25.59 -35.53
C GLY A 899 -25.16 -26.26 -34.28
N ALA A 900 -23.87 -26.62 -34.35
CA ALA A 900 -23.13 -27.16 -33.21
C ALA A 900 -22.80 -26.10 -32.14
N GLU A 901 -22.71 -24.84 -32.56
CA GLU A 901 -22.59 -23.66 -31.70
C GLU A 901 -23.76 -22.73 -31.98
N ALA A 902 -24.14 -21.95 -30.96
CA ALA A 902 -25.21 -20.97 -31.11
C ALA A 902 -24.66 -19.68 -31.72
N ILE A 903 -25.45 -19.08 -32.62
CA ILE A 903 -25.04 -17.89 -33.38
C ILE A 903 -25.96 -16.73 -33.02
N LEU A 904 -25.38 -15.61 -32.59
CA LEU A 904 -26.10 -14.35 -32.45
C LEU A 904 -26.48 -13.81 -33.82
N LYS A 905 -27.76 -13.49 -34.02
CA LYS A 905 -28.28 -12.97 -35.30
C LYS A 905 -27.72 -11.57 -35.63
N ASN A 906 -27.46 -10.76 -34.60
CA ASN A 906 -26.84 -9.45 -34.70
C ASN A 906 -25.62 -9.38 -33.78
N ARG A 907 -24.42 -9.61 -34.33
CA ARG A 907 -23.17 -9.48 -33.57
C ARG A 907 -22.80 -8.01 -33.37
N GLN A 908 -22.29 -7.67 -32.19
CA GLN A 908 -21.76 -6.35 -31.88
C GLN A 908 -20.24 -6.40 -31.74
N ASP A 909 -19.77 -6.55 -30.51
CA ASP A 909 -18.40 -6.85 -30.13
C ASP A 909 -18.36 -8.10 -29.25
N ALA A 910 -17.18 -8.70 -29.07
CA ALA A 910 -17.01 -9.96 -28.38
C ALA A 910 -17.42 -9.90 -26.90
N VAL A 911 -17.25 -8.75 -26.25
CA VAL A 911 -17.66 -8.53 -24.85
C VAL A 911 -19.18 -8.49 -24.76
N ALA A 912 -19.84 -7.71 -25.62
CA ALA A 912 -21.28 -7.64 -25.71
C ALA A 912 -21.90 -8.99 -26.11
N ASP A 913 -21.33 -9.68 -27.10
CA ASP A 913 -21.77 -10.99 -27.56
C ASP A 913 -21.68 -12.02 -26.41
N ARG A 914 -20.55 -12.11 -25.69
CA ARG A 914 -20.42 -12.98 -24.50
C ARG A 914 -21.41 -12.64 -23.41
N THR A 915 -21.66 -11.35 -23.18
CA THR A 915 -22.64 -10.86 -22.21
C THR A 915 -24.04 -11.38 -22.55
N VAL A 916 -24.46 -11.22 -23.81
CA VAL A 916 -25.75 -11.74 -24.29
C VAL A 916 -25.84 -13.25 -24.14
N LEU A 917 -24.81 -13.99 -24.55
CA LEU A 917 -24.80 -15.45 -24.43
C LEU A 917 -24.87 -15.93 -22.98
N ALA A 918 -24.15 -15.26 -22.06
CA ALA A 918 -24.12 -15.63 -20.64
C ALA A 918 -25.47 -15.37 -19.96
N TYR A 919 -26.07 -14.20 -20.18
CA TYR A 919 -27.41 -13.90 -19.66
C TYR A 919 -28.48 -14.79 -20.30
N ALA A 920 -28.42 -15.06 -21.61
CA ALA A 920 -29.33 -15.97 -22.28
C ALA A 920 -29.22 -17.40 -21.71
N ALA A 921 -28.00 -17.88 -21.47
CA ALA A 921 -27.76 -19.18 -20.83
C ALA A 921 -28.40 -19.24 -19.44
N ALA A 922 -28.16 -18.22 -18.61
CA ALA A 922 -28.74 -18.10 -17.28
C ALA A 922 -30.28 -18.11 -17.32
N SER A 923 -30.88 -17.25 -18.17
CA SER A 923 -32.34 -17.15 -18.34
C SER A 923 -32.98 -18.46 -18.78
N LEU A 924 -32.42 -19.12 -19.81
CA LEU A 924 -32.92 -20.40 -20.32
C LEU A 924 -32.88 -21.49 -19.25
N MET A 925 -31.81 -21.55 -18.47
CA MET A 925 -31.72 -22.48 -17.34
C MET A 925 -32.75 -22.18 -16.25
N THR A 926 -32.97 -20.89 -15.94
CA THR A 926 -33.93 -20.46 -14.94
C THR A 926 -35.36 -20.92 -15.30
N ILE A 927 -35.74 -20.84 -16.58
CA ILE A 927 -37.04 -21.28 -17.11
C ILE A 927 -37.08 -22.77 -17.53
N GLY A 928 -36.05 -23.56 -17.19
CA GLY A 928 -36.02 -25.01 -17.38
C GLY A 928 -35.54 -25.53 -18.75
N ASP A 929 -35.08 -24.68 -19.68
CA ASP A 929 -34.43 -25.12 -20.93
C ASP A 929 -32.94 -25.42 -20.73
N LEU A 930 -32.66 -26.54 -20.08
CA LEU A 930 -31.30 -26.96 -19.76
C LEU A 930 -30.47 -27.26 -21.01
N LYS A 931 -31.10 -27.74 -22.10
CA LYS A 931 -30.36 -28.14 -23.31
C LYS A 931 -29.72 -26.93 -23.99
N HIS A 932 -30.52 -25.91 -24.28
CA HIS A 932 -30.00 -24.69 -24.89
C HIS A 932 -29.14 -23.90 -23.89
N GLY A 933 -29.56 -23.84 -22.62
CA GLY A 933 -28.78 -23.19 -21.56
C GLY A 933 -27.35 -23.74 -21.43
N ILE A 934 -27.17 -25.07 -21.35
CA ILE A 934 -25.84 -25.71 -21.23
C ILE A 934 -25.00 -25.49 -22.50
N THR A 935 -25.63 -25.46 -23.68
CA THR A 935 -24.94 -25.20 -24.94
C THR A 935 -24.30 -23.81 -24.93
N LEU A 936 -25.08 -22.79 -24.54
CA LEU A 936 -24.58 -21.42 -24.41
C LEU A 936 -23.55 -21.29 -23.29
N ALA A 937 -23.78 -21.94 -22.14
CA ALA A 937 -22.86 -21.91 -21.01
C ALA A 937 -21.47 -22.42 -21.40
N ASN A 938 -21.40 -23.56 -22.09
CA ASN A 938 -20.14 -24.10 -22.60
C ASN A 938 -19.43 -23.14 -23.56
N GLN A 939 -20.17 -22.42 -24.41
CA GLN A 939 -19.59 -21.45 -25.34
C GLN A 939 -18.97 -20.24 -24.62
N VAL A 940 -19.55 -19.84 -23.48
CA VAL A 940 -19.02 -18.75 -22.64
C VAL A 940 -17.86 -19.22 -21.77
N THR A 941 -18.02 -20.33 -21.03
CA THR A 941 -17.04 -20.79 -20.03
C THR A 941 -15.75 -21.34 -20.64
N ARG A 942 -15.76 -21.73 -21.92
CA ARG A 942 -14.56 -22.04 -22.70
C ARG A 942 -13.68 -20.81 -22.96
N GLN A 943 -14.18 -19.61 -22.75
CA GLN A 943 -13.44 -18.37 -22.98
C GLN A 943 -12.79 -17.80 -21.70
N PHE A 944 -12.89 -18.51 -20.57
CA PHE A 944 -12.18 -18.13 -19.34
C PHE A 944 -10.66 -18.11 -19.56
N ASN A 945 -10.03 -17.01 -19.13
CA ASN A 945 -8.58 -16.85 -19.18
C ASN A 945 -7.88 -17.59 -18.02
N GLU A 946 -6.55 -17.41 -17.90
CA GLU A 946 -5.74 -18.01 -16.84
C GLU A 946 -6.17 -17.64 -15.41
N HIS A 947 -6.83 -16.50 -15.24
CA HIS A 947 -7.37 -16.04 -13.97
C HIS A 947 -8.79 -16.57 -13.70
N GLY A 948 -9.40 -17.30 -14.65
CA GLY A 948 -10.76 -17.81 -14.53
C GLY A 948 -11.84 -16.74 -14.75
N ARG A 949 -11.52 -15.63 -15.41
CA ARG A 949 -12.47 -14.56 -15.80
C ARG A 949 -12.54 -14.37 -17.31
N LEU A 950 -13.49 -13.55 -17.77
CA LEU A 950 -13.58 -13.12 -19.17
C LEU A 950 -12.74 -11.85 -19.39
N TYR A 951 -12.86 -11.24 -20.57
CA TYR A 951 -11.97 -10.15 -21.00
C TYR A 951 -12.20 -8.84 -20.21
N SER A 952 -13.47 -8.51 -19.96
CA SER A 952 -13.93 -7.26 -19.35
C SER A 952 -14.63 -7.53 -18.01
N THR A 953 -14.88 -6.48 -17.24
CA THR A 953 -15.78 -6.56 -16.08
C THR A 953 -17.21 -6.90 -16.50
N VAL A 954 -17.68 -6.32 -17.61
CA VAL A 954 -19.07 -6.48 -18.08
C VAL A 954 -19.39 -7.95 -18.38
N ASP A 955 -18.56 -8.60 -19.21
CA ASP A 955 -18.77 -10.01 -19.55
C ASP A 955 -18.44 -10.94 -18.37
N SER A 956 -17.46 -10.60 -17.53
CA SER A 956 -17.17 -11.36 -16.29
C SER A 956 -18.34 -11.32 -15.30
N VAL A 957 -19.06 -10.20 -15.15
CA VAL A 957 -20.29 -10.13 -14.34
C VAL A 957 -21.39 -10.99 -14.93
N ALA A 958 -21.57 -10.98 -16.26
CA ALA A 958 -22.52 -11.86 -16.91
C ALA A 958 -22.17 -13.36 -16.69
N ALA A 959 -20.87 -13.70 -16.68
CA ALA A 959 -20.41 -15.03 -16.30
C ALA A 959 -20.66 -15.36 -14.83
N ILE A 960 -20.56 -14.39 -13.90
CA ILE A 960 -20.93 -14.58 -12.49
C ILE A 960 -22.41 -14.96 -12.41
N VAL A 961 -23.28 -14.24 -13.13
CA VAL A 961 -24.72 -14.53 -13.21
C VAL A 961 -24.99 -15.95 -13.72
N LEU A 962 -24.32 -16.35 -14.81
CA LEU A 962 -24.39 -17.71 -15.33
C LEU A 962 -23.96 -18.76 -14.29
N MET A 963 -22.82 -18.54 -13.62
CA MET A 963 -22.28 -19.46 -12.63
C MET A 963 -23.17 -19.60 -11.39
N ILE A 964 -23.88 -18.54 -11.00
CA ILE A 964 -24.90 -18.60 -9.93
C ILE A 964 -26.02 -19.56 -10.34
N GLN A 965 -26.55 -19.44 -11.56
CA GLN A 965 -27.63 -20.33 -12.02
C GLN A 965 -27.16 -21.77 -12.13
N LEU A 966 -25.94 -22.02 -12.62
CA LEU A 966 -25.35 -23.37 -12.64
C LEU A 966 -25.24 -23.99 -11.24
N ARG A 967 -24.91 -23.18 -10.22
CA ARG A 967 -24.86 -23.64 -8.83
C ARG A 967 -26.25 -23.93 -8.26
N LEU A 968 -27.23 -23.07 -8.52
CA LEU A 968 -28.62 -23.26 -8.04
C LEU A 968 -29.27 -24.53 -8.59
N LEU A 969 -28.88 -24.96 -9.78
CA LEU A 969 -29.37 -26.21 -10.38
C LEU A 969 -28.78 -27.48 -9.74
N GLY A 970 -27.76 -27.34 -8.88
CA GLY A 970 -27.20 -28.46 -8.12
C GLY A 970 -26.55 -29.54 -8.98
N PHE A 971 -26.18 -29.22 -10.23
CA PHE A 971 -25.44 -30.16 -11.07
C PHE A 971 -24.11 -30.51 -10.37
N VAL A 972 -23.73 -31.78 -10.39
CA VAL A 972 -22.59 -32.39 -9.66
C VAL A 972 -22.89 -32.84 -8.21
N MET A 973 -24.00 -33.56 -8.01
CA MET A 973 -24.24 -34.40 -6.83
C MET A 973 -24.14 -35.89 -7.24
N GLY A 974 -23.13 -36.61 -6.76
CA GLY A 974 -22.97 -38.08 -6.59
C GLY A 974 -23.39 -39.10 -7.67
N GLU A 975 -24.54 -38.93 -8.32
CA GLU A 975 -25.23 -39.94 -9.13
C GLU A 975 -24.83 -39.94 -10.62
N THR A 976 -24.00 -38.99 -11.05
CA THR A 976 -23.53 -38.93 -12.45
C THR A 976 -22.59 -40.10 -12.74
N ARG A 977 -22.91 -40.88 -13.78
CA ARG A 977 -22.10 -42.02 -14.22
C ARG A 977 -21.21 -41.62 -15.38
N LEU A 978 -19.93 -41.88 -15.22
CA LEU A 978 -18.87 -41.53 -16.16
C LEU A 978 -18.15 -42.79 -16.63
N ARG A 979 -17.58 -42.72 -17.82
CA ARG A 979 -16.48 -43.60 -18.23
C ARG A 979 -15.21 -42.77 -18.29
N VAL A 980 -14.27 -43.04 -17.40
CA VAL A 980 -13.00 -42.33 -17.29
C VAL A 980 -11.88 -43.29 -17.65
N ASN A 981 -11.06 -42.95 -18.64
CA ASN A 981 -10.00 -43.83 -19.17
C ASN A 981 -10.50 -45.23 -19.58
N GLY A 982 -11.75 -45.33 -20.02
CA GLY A 982 -12.39 -46.60 -20.39
C GLY A 982 -13.05 -47.36 -19.24
N GLU A 983 -12.89 -46.91 -17.98
CA GLU A 983 -13.50 -47.53 -16.81
C GLU A 983 -14.78 -46.80 -16.37
N ASP A 984 -15.86 -47.56 -16.14
CA ASP A 984 -17.13 -47.02 -15.67
C ASP A 984 -17.07 -46.74 -14.16
N MET A 985 -17.36 -45.51 -13.75
CA MET A 985 -17.34 -45.06 -12.35
C MET A 985 -18.32 -43.90 -12.13
N THR A 986 -18.52 -43.49 -10.89
CA THR A 986 -19.28 -42.29 -10.52
C THR A 986 -18.41 -41.03 -10.63
N ALA A 987 -19.04 -39.86 -10.76
CA ALA A 987 -18.31 -38.59 -10.71
C ALA A 987 -17.55 -38.39 -9.38
N SER A 988 -18.05 -38.92 -8.26
CA SER A 988 -17.37 -38.86 -6.96
C SER A 988 -16.10 -39.70 -6.94
N GLU A 989 -16.11 -40.89 -7.53
CA GLU A 989 -14.93 -41.75 -7.67
C GLU A 989 -13.90 -41.10 -8.61
N ALA A 990 -14.36 -40.54 -9.73
CA ALA A 990 -13.51 -39.88 -10.71
C ALA A 990 -12.73 -38.68 -10.13
N VAL A 991 -13.32 -37.94 -9.19
CA VAL A 991 -12.66 -36.82 -8.49
C VAL A 991 -11.49 -37.29 -7.60
N GLN A 992 -11.55 -38.51 -7.07
CA GLN A 992 -10.55 -39.07 -6.17
C GLN A 992 -9.41 -39.80 -6.89
N LEU A 993 -9.46 -39.90 -8.22
CA LEU A 993 -8.40 -40.52 -9.01
C LEU A 993 -7.06 -39.79 -8.82
N THR A 994 -6.03 -40.57 -8.54
CA THR A 994 -4.63 -40.10 -8.50
C THR A 994 -3.94 -40.29 -9.86
N ASP A 995 -4.45 -41.22 -10.67
CA ASP A 995 -3.99 -41.44 -12.03
C ASP A 995 -4.38 -40.29 -12.96
N ARG A 996 -3.59 -40.09 -14.02
CA ARG A 996 -3.85 -39.06 -15.02
C ARG A 996 -5.14 -39.39 -15.79
N VAL A 997 -6.06 -38.42 -15.85
CA VAL A 997 -7.28 -38.54 -16.67
C VAL A 997 -6.99 -38.19 -18.12
N GLU A 998 -7.13 -39.18 -19.01
CA GLU A 998 -6.89 -39.09 -20.45
C GLU A 998 -8.18 -38.92 -21.26
N SER A 999 -9.29 -39.49 -20.80
CA SER A 999 -10.59 -39.36 -21.44
C SER A 999 -11.74 -39.43 -20.43
N ILE A 1000 -12.83 -38.69 -20.72
CA ILE A 1000 -14.07 -38.67 -19.93
C ILE A 1000 -15.25 -38.75 -20.90
N GLU A 1001 -16.15 -39.71 -20.70
CA GLU A 1001 -17.45 -39.84 -21.36
C GLU A 1001 -18.56 -39.83 -20.30
N VAL A 1002 -19.64 -39.08 -20.54
CA VAL A 1002 -20.79 -39.06 -19.62
C VAL A 1002 -21.82 -40.09 -20.09
N LEU A 1003 -22.09 -41.08 -19.25
CA LEU A 1003 -23.08 -42.11 -19.52
C LEU A 1003 -24.47 -41.65 -19.08
N GLU A 1004 -24.58 -41.10 -17.87
CA GLU A 1004 -25.82 -40.62 -17.26
C GLU A 1004 -25.52 -39.38 -16.39
N GLY A 1005 -26.44 -38.40 -16.38
CA GLY A 1005 -26.28 -37.15 -15.60
C GLY A 1005 -25.53 -36.03 -16.34
N LEU A 1006 -24.97 -35.08 -15.58
CA LEU A 1006 -24.18 -33.96 -16.10
C LEU A 1006 -22.84 -33.90 -15.37
N ALA A 1007 -21.73 -33.84 -16.12
CA ALA A 1007 -20.40 -33.75 -15.54
C ALA A 1007 -19.77 -32.37 -15.76
N ALA A 1008 -19.18 -31.81 -14.71
CA ALA A 1008 -18.32 -30.63 -14.81
C ALA A 1008 -16.86 -31.09 -14.95
N VAL A 1009 -16.20 -30.63 -16.01
CA VAL A 1009 -14.81 -30.96 -16.33
C VAL A 1009 -14.01 -29.68 -16.47
N GLU A 1010 -12.93 -29.55 -15.69
CA GLU A 1010 -11.90 -28.54 -15.90
C GLU A 1010 -10.98 -29.01 -17.02
N VAL A 1011 -10.84 -28.20 -18.06
CA VAL A 1011 -9.98 -28.44 -19.21
C VAL A 1011 -8.87 -27.41 -19.17
N THR A 1012 -7.62 -27.87 -19.04
CA THR A 1012 -6.47 -26.96 -19.06
C THR A 1012 -5.85 -26.94 -20.45
N ARG A 1013 -5.72 -25.73 -21.03
CA ARG A 1013 -5.11 -25.50 -22.33
C ARG A 1013 -3.96 -24.50 -22.23
N LEU A 1014 -3.04 -24.56 -23.17
CA LEU A 1014 -2.05 -23.51 -23.37
C LEU A 1014 -2.68 -22.43 -24.26
N ARG A 1015 -2.88 -21.23 -23.71
CA ARG A 1015 -3.32 -20.05 -24.48
C ARG A 1015 -2.10 -19.19 -24.78
N GLU A 1016 -1.96 -18.75 -26.03
CA GLU A 1016 -0.95 -17.79 -26.43
C GLU A 1016 -1.64 -16.49 -26.84
N GLU A 1017 -1.34 -15.40 -26.15
CA GLU A 1017 -1.71 -14.04 -26.55
C GLU A 1017 -0.57 -13.46 -27.39
N ASP A 1018 -0.83 -13.10 -28.65
CA ASP A 1018 0.16 -12.48 -29.56
C ASP A 1018 -0.24 -11.05 -29.91
N TRP A 1019 0.45 -10.07 -29.32
CA TRP A 1019 0.25 -8.65 -29.57
C TRP A 1019 0.64 -8.18 -30.98
N ASN A 1020 1.12 -9.06 -31.85
CA ASN A 1020 1.33 -8.73 -33.25
C ASN A 1020 0.07 -8.94 -34.10
N GLN A 1021 -0.99 -9.52 -33.53
CA GLN A 1021 -2.19 -9.91 -34.25
C GLN A 1021 -3.43 -9.39 -33.53
N PHE A 1022 -3.99 -8.29 -34.03
CA PHE A 1022 -5.28 -7.76 -33.59
C PHE A 1022 -6.25 -7.67 -34.77
N ALA A 1023 -7.55 -7.80 -34.47
CA ALA A 1023 -8.61 -7.77 -35.48
C ALA A 1023 -8.78 -6.35 -36.07
N ASP A 1024 -8.80 -5.33 -35.21
CA ASP A 1024 -8.69 -3.93 -35.63
C ASP A 1024 -7.30 -3.36 -35.32
N ASN A 1025 -6.93 -2.26 -35.97
CA ASN A 1025 -5.66 -1.58 -35.73
C ASN A 1025 -5.84 -0.06 -35.91
N PHE A 1026 -6.10 0.65 -34.81
CA PHE A 1026 -6.22 2.11 -34.83
C PHE A 1026 -4.86 2.80 -34.71
N PRO A 1027 -4.69 4.04 -35.22
CA PRO A 1027 -3.39 4.71 -35.23
C PRO A 1027 -2.86 5.00 -33.82
N THR A 1028 -1.61 4.64 -33.58
CA THR A 1028 -0.84 5.04 -32.39
C THR A 1028 0.52 5.59 -32.79
N LYS A 1029 1.06 6.53 -32.01
CA LYS A 1029 2.43 7.04 -32.20
C LYS A 1029 3.27 6.66 -31.00
N ILE A 1030 4.32 5.89 -31.24
CA ILE A 1030 5.23 5.43 -30.20
C ILE A 1030 6.65 5.84 -30.60
N GLY A 1031 7.38 6.43 -29.67
CA GLY A 1031 8.76 6.83 -29.91
C GLY A 1031 9.49 7.21 -28.63
N PHE A 1032 10.80 7.37 -28.75
CA PHE A 1032 11.65 7.74 -27.61
C PHE A 1032 12.04 9.21 -27.67
N ARG A 1033 12.20 9.84 -26.50
CA ARG A 1033 12.64 11.22 -26.33
C ARG A 1033 13.81 11.30 -25.35
N ASP A 1034 14.82 12.11 -25.64
CA ASP A 1034 15.89 12.41 -24.68
C ASP A 1034 15.46 13.47 -23.65
N LYS A 1035 16.38 13.84 -22.74
CA LYS A 1035 16.19 14.90 -21.73
C LYS A 1035 15.85 16.27 -22.34
N SER A 1036 16.16 16.52 -23.61
CA SER A 1036 15.84 17.76 -24.32
C SER A 1036 14.50 17.70 -25.08
N GLY A 1037 13.83 16.54 -25.06
CA GLY A 1037 12.62 16.28 -25.82
C GLY A 1037 12.86 15.96 -27.30
N ALA A 1038 14.11 15.73 -27.71
CA ALA A 1038 14.44 15.34 -29.09
C ALA A 1038 14.18 13.85 -29.31
N GLU A 1039 13.78 13.46 -30.52
CA GLU A 1039 13.58 12.06 -30.87
C GLU A 1039 14.90 11.28 -30.89
N VAL A 1040 14.88 10.11 -30.23
CA VAL A 1040 16.04 9.22 -30.15
C VAL A 1040 15.68 7.86 -30.72
N GLN A 1041 16.60 7.27 -31.48
CA GLN A 1041 16.46 5.90 -31.99
C GLN A 1041 17.69 5.03 -31.71
N ARG A 1042 18.73 5.62 -31.11
CA ARG A 1042 20.00 4.96 -30.82
C ARG A 1042 20.42 5.26 -29.41
N PHE A 1043 20.86 4.23 -28.71
CA PHE A 1043 21.09 4.27 -27.28
C PHE A 1043 22.49 3.77 -26.92
N ARG A 1044 22.98 4.19 -25.76
CA ARG A 1044 24.18 3.63 -25.10
C ARG A 1044 23.81 3.07 -23.74
N ALA A 1045 24.52 2.03 -23.30
CA ALA A 1045 24.39 1.54 -21.93
C ALA A 1045 24.58 2.69 -20.92
N GLY A 1046 23.71 2.76 -19.92
CA GLY A 1046 23.63 3.84 -18.94
C GLY A 1046 22.86 5.10 -19.40
N GLU A 1047 22.50 5.22 -20.67
CA GLU A 1047 21.72 6.35 -21.19
C GLU A 1047 20.27 6.31 -20.70
N ARG A 1048 19.63 7.49 -20.71
CA ARG A 1048 18.25 7.67 -20.26
C ARG A 1048 17.39 8.23 -21.37
N THR A 1049 16.16 7.79 -21.38
CA THR A 1049 15.17 8.17 -22.39
C THR A 1049 13.77 8.15 -21.80
N GLU A 1050 12.83 8.84 -22.42
CA GLU A 1050 11.41 8.69 -22.18
C GLU A 1050 10.79 7.89 -23.33
N LEU A 1051 9.98 6.88 -23.04
CA LEU A 1051 9.05 6.28 -24.00
C LEU A 1051 7.79 7.14 -24.03
N VAL A 1052 7.42 7.63 -25.21
CA VAL A 1052 6.23 8.44 -25.44
C VAL A 1052 5.24 7.64 -26.25
N VAL A 1053 4.01 7.52 -25.75
CA VAL A 1053 2.89 6.83 -26.42
C VAL A 1053 1.75 7.83 -26.57
N SER A 1054 1.33 8.10 -27.80
CA SER A 1054 0.27 9.06 -28.11
C SER A 1054 -0.86 8.42 -28.94
N LEU A 1055 -2.10 8.86 -28.70
CA LEU A 1055 -3.33 8.45 -29.38
C LEU A 1055 -3.82 9.58 -30.31
N PRO A 1056 -3.45 9.60 -31.61
CA PRO A 1056 -3.74 10.71 -32.51
C PRO A 1056 -5.23 10.91 -32.80
N GLU A 1057 -6.02 9.84 -32.74
CA GLU A 1057 -7.49 9.89 -32.89
C GLU A 1057 -8.20 10.29 -31.60
N GLY A 1058 -7.44 10.59 -30.55
CA GLY A 1058 -7.95 10.84 -29.21
C GLY A 1058 -8.09 9.57 -28.38
N TYR A 1059 -8.08 9.78 -27.07
CA TYR A 1059 -8.43 8.77 -26.07
C TYR A 1059 -9.89 8.35 -26.23
N GLN A 1060 -10.15 7.05 -26.21
CA GLN A 1060 -11.47 6.50 -25.92
C GLN A 1060 -11.49 5.93 -24.52
N THR A 1061 -12.63 6.08 -23.84
CA THR A 1061 -12.82 5.57 -22.49
C THR A 1061 -12.46 4.10 -22.41
N GLY A 1062 -11.50 3.76 -21.56
CA GLY A 1062 -11.03 2.39 -21.42
C GLY A 1062 -9.67 2.10 -22.07
N ASP A 1063 -9.06 3.04 -22.80
CA ASP A 1063 -7.78 2.82 -23.46
C ASP A 1063 -6.62 2.70 -22.45
N LEU A 1064 -5.88 1.59 -22.53
CA LEU A 1064 -4.73 1.26 -21.70
C LEU A 1064 -3.51 1.00 -22.56
N VAL A 1065 -2.32 1.41 -22.10
CA VAL A 1065 -1.06 1.00 -22.71
C VAL A 1065 -0.43 -0.13 -21.91
N HIS A 1066 -0.06 -1.20 -22.60
CA HIS A 1066 0.74 -2.32 -22.11
C HIS A 1066 2.10 -2.29 -22.79
N VAL A 1067 3.17 -2.40 -22.00
CA VAL A 1067 4.55 -2.33 -22.50
C VAL A 1067 5.30 -3.57 -22.06
N ALA A 1068 6.02 -4.19 -22.99
CA ALA A 1068 7.02 -5.22 -22.74
C ALA A 1068 8.37 -4.75 -23.29
N LEU A 1069 9.24 -4.26 -22.41
CA LEU A 1069 10.53 -3.66 -22.74
C LEU A 1069 11.55 -4.70 -23.22
N PRO A 1070 12.52 -4.30 -24.07
CA PRO A 1070 13.62 -5.18 -24.46
C PRO A 1070 14.56 -5.41 -23.27
N ALA A 1071 15.41 -6.44 -23.36
CA ALA A 1071 16.37 -6.78 -22.31
C ALA A 1071 17.30 -5.60 -21.93
N CYS A 1072 17.66 -4.75 -22.90
CA CYS A 1072 18.51 -3.58 -22.69
C CYS A 1072 17.83 -2.36 -22.08
N LEU A 1073 16.50 -2.30 -21.94
CA LEU A 1073 15.80 -1.16 -21.32
C LEU A 1073 15.04 -1.59 -20.08
N SER A 1074 15.11 -0.79 -19.02
CA SER A 1074 14.30 -0.99 -17.83
C SER A 1074 13.69 0.32 -17.37
N TRP A 1075 12.47 0.22 -16.84
CA TRP A 1075 11.97 1.24 -15.93
C TRP A 1075 12.51 0.92 -14.53
N ILE A 1076 13.31 1.82 -13.95
CA ILE A 1076 13.93 1.61 -12.64
C ILE A 1076 13.04 2.20 -11.57
N GLN A 1077 12.53 1.34 -10.68
CA GLN A 1077 11.64 1.73 -9.60
C GLN A 1077 11.89 0.86 -8.37
N GLY A 1078 12.11 1.48 -7.20
CA GLY A 1078 12.25 0.75 -5.93
C GLY A 1078 13.38 -0.28 -5.92
N GLY A 1079 14.45 -0.05 -6.69
CA GLY A 1079 15.55 -1.00 -6.86
C GLY A 1079 15.30 -2.15 -7.86
N GLY A 1080 14.08 -2.30 -8.38
CA GLY A 1080 13.72 -3.33 -9.36
C GLY A 1080 13.95 -2.90 -10.81
N LYS A 1081 14.27 -3.89 -11.67
CA LYS A 1081 14.27 -3.75 -13.13
C LYS A 1081 12.87 -4.12 -13.66
N VAL A 1082 12.00 -3.13 -13.81
CA VAL A 1082 10.65 -3.33 -14.38
C VAL A 1082 10.77 -3.52 -15.89
N LYS A 1083 10.22 -4.62 -16.40
CA LYS A 1083 10.28 -5.01 -17.83
C LYS A 1083 8.90 -5.06 -18.50
N ARG A 1084 7.84 -5.26 -17.73
CA ARG A 1084 6.46 -5.31 -18.22
C ARG A 1084 5.55 -4.51 -17.29
N PHE A 1085 4.65 -3.71 -17.85
CA PHE A 1085 3.74 -2.86 -17.07
C PHE A 1085 2.56 -2.37 -17.92
N THR A 1086 1.50 -1.93 -17.23
CA THR A 1086 0.29 -1.36 -17.81
C THR A 1086 0.06 0.03 -17.22
N LEU A 1087 -0.33 1.00 -18.05
CA LEU A 1087 -0.70 2.34 -17.61
C LEU A 1087 -2.01 2.78 -18.27
N ASP A 1088 -2.84 3.49 -17.51
CA ASP A 1088 -4.05 4.16 -18.00
C ASP A 1088 -3.68 5.54 -18.57
N PHE A 1089 -4.33 5.94 -19.65
CA PHE A 1089 -4.18 7.27 -20.23
C PHE A 1089 -4.88 8.36 -19.38
N GLU A 1090 -5.82 7.99 -18.52
CA GLU A 1090 -6.53 8.89 -17.60
C GLU A 1090 -7.17 10.09 -18.33
N GLY A 1091 -7.76 9.84 -19.50
CA GLY A 1091 -8.35 10.89 -20.34
C GLY A 1091 -7.34 11.71 -21.17
N LYS A 1092 -6.04 11.43 -21.06
CA LYS A 1092 -4.99 12.12 -21.83
C LYS A 1092 -4.76 11.43 -23.16
N ASN A 1093 -4.31 12.17 -24.16
CA ASN A 1093 -3.94 11.62 -25.47
C ASN A 1093 -2.46 11.19 -25.54
N GLU A 1094 -1.66 11.41 -24.48
CA GLU A 1094 -0.22 11.13 -24.46
C GLU A 1094 0.24 10.70 -23.06
N LEU A 1095 1.10 9.67 -23.02
CA LEU A 1095 1.82 9.20 -21.84
C LEU A 1095 3.34 9.29 -22.06
N ARG A 1096 4.09 9.58 -20.98
CA ARG A 1096 5.56 9.67 -20.98
C ARG A 1096 6.14 8.82 -19.86
N ILE A 1097 7.00 7.87 -20.21
CA ILE A 1097 7.48 6.83 -19.30
C ILE A 1097 9.02 6.89 -19.23
N PRO A 1098 9.65 7.17 -18.07
CA PRO A 1098 11.09 7.28 -17.96
C PRO A 1098 11.78 5.90 -17.94
N LEU A 1099 12.81 5.72 -18.77
CA LEU A 1099 13.54 4.47 -18.95
C LEU A 1099 15.06 4.67 -18.88
N VAL A 1100 15.77 3.59 -18.54
CA VAL A 1100 17.23 3.50 -18.48
C VAL A 1100 17.70 2.35 -19.36
N VAL A 1101 18.77 2.57 -20.11
CA VAL A 1101 19.45 1.53 -20.90
C VAL A 1101 20.35 0.72 -19.97
N THR A 1102 19.90 -0.45 -19.56
CA THR A 1102 20.57 -1.29 -18.58
C THR A 1102 21.60 -2.23 -19.16
N SER A 1103 21.72 -2.39 -20.49
CA SER A 1103 22.77 -3.24 -21.05
C SER A 1103 23.24 -2.80 -22.43
N GLU A 1104 24.39 -3.33 -22.87
CA GLU A 1104 24.88 -3.10 -24.23
C GLU A 1104 23.92 -3.69 -25.26
N ILE A 1105 23.73 -2.96 -26.36
CA ILE A 1105 22.84 -3.37 -27.45
C ILE A 1105 23.69 -3.98 -28.56
N GLU A 1106 23.67 -5.29 -28.72
CA GLU A 1106 24.29 -5.96 -29.87
C GLU A 1106 23.35 -5.94 -31.08
N GLY A 1107 23.47 -4.91 -31.92
CA GLY A 1107 22.67 -4.77 -33.13
C GLY A 1107 21.31 -4.15 -32.85
N LYS A 1108 20.25 -4.96 -32.87
CA LYS A 1108 18.87 -4.53 -32.57
C LYS A 1108 18.30 -5.41 -31.46
N GLN A 1109 17.46 -4.82 -30.62
CA GLN A 1109 16.58 -5.57 -29.73
C GLN A 1109 15.13 -5.18 -29.97
N HIS A 1110 14.23 -6.16 -29.91
CA HIS A 1110 12.80 -6.00 -30.15
C HIS A 1110 12.03 -5.86 -28.84
N PHE A 1111 10.96 -5.10 -28.89
CA PHE A 1111 10.06 -4.89 -27.77
C PHE A 1111 8.64 -4.66 -28.26
N ALA A 1112 7.66 -4.83 -27.38
CA ALA A 1112 6.25 -4.73 -27.75
C ALA A 1112 5.55 -3.65 -26.94
N VAL A 1113 4.66 -2.94 -27.61
CA VAL A 1113 3.71 -2.02 -26.99
C VAL A 1113 2.34 -2.35 -27.57
N CYS A 1114 1.37 -2.55 -26.71
CA CYS A 1114 -0.02 -2.77 -27.08
C CYS A 1114 -0.86 -1.68 -26.44
N VAL A 1115 -1.75 -1.06 -27.21
CA VAL A 1115 -2.81 -0.23 -26.64
C VAL A 1115 -4.11 -0.99 -26.86
N ARG A 1116 -4.84 -1.28 -25.79
CA ARG A 1116 -6.15 -1.95 -25.89
C ARG A 1116 -7.17 -1.30 -24.98
N ASN A 1117 -8.42 -1.42 -25.38
CA ASN A 1117 -9.53 -0.92 -24.63
C ASN A 1117 -10.03 -2.01 -23.68
N MET A 1118 -10.22 -1.66 -22.41
CA MET A 1118 -10.68 -2.59 -21.39
C MET A 1118 -12.16 -3.03 -21.56
N PHE A 1119 -12.97 -2.28 -22.31
CA PHE A 1119 -14.39 -2.59 -22.53
C PHE A 1119 -14.69 -3.19 -23.90
N LYS A 1120 -13.82 -2.97 -24.90
CA LYS A 1120 -14.01 -3.43 -26.26
C LYS A 1120 -12.77 -4.20 -26.76
N GLU A 1121 -12.88 -5.53 -26.82
CA GLU A 1121 -11.78 -6.44 -27.14
C GLU A 1121 -11.19 -6.19 -28.55
N GLU A 1122 -12.00 -5.80 -29.52
CA GLU A 1122 -11.56 -5.49 -30.88
C GLU A 1122 -10.77 -4.19 -30.94
N ARG A 1123 -11.05 -3.23 -30.04
CA ARG A 1123 -10.28 -1.98 -29.96
C ARG A 1123 -8.95 -2.27 -29.27
N ALA A 1124 -8.07 -2.89 -30.03
CA ALA A 1124 -6.68 -3.10 -29.70
C ALA A 1124 -5.82 -2.65 -30.87
N THR A 1125 -4.59 -2.27 -30.58
CA THR A 1125 -3.59 -1.93 -31.58
C THR A 1125 -2.22 -2.21 -31.02
N SER A 1126 -1.34 -2.60 -31.92
CA SER A 1126 0.07 -2.66 -31.69
C SER A 1126 0.73 -2.18 -32.97
N PRO A 1127 1.78 -1.34 -32.90
CA PRO A 1127 2.60 -1.02 -34.06
C PRO A 1127 3.44 -2.22 -34.52
N GLY A 1128 3.24 -3.41 -33.93
CA GLY A 1128 4.11 -4.57 -34.03
C GLY A 1128 5.33 -4.44 -33.12
N LEU A 1129 6.29 -5.33 -33.33
CA LEU A 1129 7.57 -5.25 -32.65
C LEU A 1129 8.33 -3.98 -33.05
N LEU A 1130 8.60 -3.16 -32.04
CA LEU A 1130 9.46 -1.98 -32.16
C LEU A 1130 10.91 -2.37 -31.89
N THR A 1131 11.86 -1.54 -32.33
CA THR A 1131 13.29 -1.84 -32.14
C THR A 1131 14.05 -0.70 -31.50
N VAL A 1132 15.07 -1.07 -30.73
CA VAL A 1132 16.11 -0.18 -30.23
C VAL A 1132 17.47 -0.63 -30.76
N GLN A 1133 18.37 0.33 -30.99
CA GLN A 1133 19.66 0.07 -31.64
C GLN A 1133 20.80 0.77 -30.92
N GLU A 1134 22.01 0.24 -31.09
CA GLU A 1134 23.23 0.84 -30.54
C GLU A 1134 23.59 2.17 -31.21
N SER A 1135 24.03 3.14 -30.43
CA SER A 1135 24.75 4.31 -30.95
C SER A 1135 26.13 3.89 -31.46
N LYS A 1136 26.39 4.01 -32.77
CA LYS A 1136 27.75 3.89 -33.31
C LYS A 1136 28.70 4.87 -32.60
N ARG A 1137 29.75 4.36 -31.95
CA ARG A 1137 30.86 5.19 -31.45
C ARG A 1137 31.36 6.09 -32.59
N ARG A 1138 31.27 7.42 -32.43
CA ARG A 1138 32.20 8.30 -33.16
C ARG A 1138 33.58 7.87 -32.70
N LYS A 1139 34.36 7.24 -33.58
CA LYS A 1139 35.79 7.03 -33.35
C LYS A 1139 36.38 8.42 -33.09
N SER A 1140 36.67 8.73 -31.82
CA SER A 1140 37.56 9.83 -31.48
C SER A 1140 38.90 9.47 -32.09
N PHE A 1141 39.27 10.19 -33.14
CA PHE A 1141 40.61 10.18 -33.71
C PHE A 1141 41.59 10.85 -32.75
#